data_AF-A0A8E0WUK4-F1
#
_entry.id   AF-A0A8E0WUK4-F1
#
_cell.length_a   1.000
_cell.length_b   1.000
_cell.length_c   1.000
_cell.angle_alpha   90.00
_cell.angle_beta   90.00
_cell.angle_gamma   90.00
#
_symmetry.space_group_name_H-M   'P 1'
#
loop_
_entity.id
_entity.type
_entity.pdbx_description
1 polymer ?
#
loop_
_entity_poly.entity_id
_entity_poly.type
_entity_poly.pdbx_seq_one_letter_code
_entity_poly.pdbx_strand_id
1 'polypeptide(L)'
;MKGRHHRLGALATIAALILSSCGGGGGGGGGGGSTPTPGPTTPTSLYAAPAQEALTVADVESVVAHAVAEARARNLPSVIAVTDRVGNVLAVFRMTGARASATTSAAPNGDNIDAQNLTVPAEAGAIAKAITGAYLSSAGNAFSTRTASMIVQQHFPPAPTTVGLESGPLFGVQFSQLPCSDLAARFLSSGAAAMIGPKRSPLGLAADPGGFPLYKNGVVVGGIGVMADGVYGSDTNILDDDNDPEEYIALAGTLGFEAPEGVRANRITVDGTSLRYADAAYSGLMASGAVSFAAINGSAGSLVAVRGYYGDPAPTILAGVAYGTEASGVRRARTVEFSKSDAFVLTDGSGNDRFPIRAGTDAGDVAQPLTAAEATAILEEAFTVMGRARAQIRQPLDSRAQVTISLVDTRGQALGIVRSPDAPIFGTDVSLQKARTAAFFSNSHAASDLLASSSTDVAAFVGKARTFLNDPAALTGRYAFTDRANGNLSRPYFPDGEVGRPNGPFSRPIAQFNPFSTGLQSALVVGDLAAHLAYVTGASASDTPQRCSDVPTVSNRNRVQNGIQIFPGSVPIYRGNVLVGAIGVSGDGIDQDDMIGFLGLHNAGARVGGFGNAPAAIRSDQIVVDLGNANVRLRYVNCPFAPFLDSGSQNVCAGL
;
A
#
# COMPACT_ATOMS: atom_id res chain seq x y z
N MET A 1 -11.38 30.42 -74.53
CA MET A 1 -10.06 31.03 -74.81
C MET A 1 -9.01 30.27 -73.99
N LYS A 2 -8.28 29.31 -74.59
CA LYS A 2 -6.81 29.31 -74.83
C LYS A 2 -5.99 29.78 -73.61
N GLY A 3 -5.04 29.02 -73.02
CA GLY A 3 -4.43 27.71 -73.30
C GLY A 3 -3.36 27.39 -72.22
N ARG A 4 -3.21 26.11 -71.82
CA ARG A 4 -2.02 25.21 -71.92
C ARG A 4 -0.74 25.66 -71.17
N HIS A 5 -0.08 24.85 -70.34
CA HIS A 5 0.67 23.60 -70.68
C HIS A 5 0.98 22.76 -69.40
N HIS A 6 0.71 21.43 -69.38
CA HIS A 6 1.66 20.28 -69.39
C HIS A 6 2.40 20.00 -68.06
N ARG A 7 2.59 18.77 -67.54
CA ARG A 7 2.31 17.37 -67.94
C ARG A 7 2.56 16.47 -66.71
N LEU A 8 1.83 15.35 -66.61
CA LEU A 8 2.15 14.17 -65.79
C LEU A 8 3.41 13.44 -66.27
N GLY A 9 4.06 12.70 -65.36
CA GLY A 9 5.01 11.63 -65.69
C GLY A 9 5.40 10.80 -64.45
N ALA A 10 4.89 9.57 -64.38
CA ALA A 10 5.26 8.52 -63.42
C ALA A 10 6.62 7.88 -63.75
N LEU A 11 7.31 7.26 -62.78
CA LEU A 11 7.89 5.91 -62.91
C LEU A 11 8.59 5.45 -61.61
N ALA A 12 8.43 4.16 -61.35
CA ALA A 12 9.05 3.37 -60.28
C ALA A 12 10.49 2.95 -60.61
N THR A 13 11.31 2.67 -59.59
CA THR A 13 12.36 1.62 -59.66
C THR A 13 12.86 1.19 -58.27
N ILE A 14 13.20 -0.09 -58.21
CA ILE A 14 13.58 -0.97 -57.11
C ILE A 14 15.11 -1.00 -56.89
N ALA A 15 15.52 -1.29 -55.64
CA ALA A 15 16.77 -1.90 -55.15
C ALA A 15 18.15 -1.26 -55.41
N ALA A 16 18.96 -1.17 -54.35
CA ALA A 16 20.12 -2.04 -54.15
C ALA A 16 20.78 -1.83 -52.77
N LEU A 17 20.85 -2.91 -52.00
CA LEU A 17 21.87 -3.15 -50.96
C LEU A 17 23.24 -3.34 -51.64
N ILE A 18 24.30 -2.78 -51.07
CA ILE A 18 25.68 -3.23 -51.32
C ILE A 18 26.36 -3.49 -49.97
N LEU A 19 26.70 -4.75 -49.73
CA LEU A 19 27.73 -5.19 -48.78
C LEU A 19 29.09 -5.27 -49.49
N SER A 20 30.15 -4.96 -48.75
CA SER A 20 31.52 -5.48 -48.89
C SER A 20 32.08 -5.57 -47.45
N SER A 21 32.88 -6.54 -46.99
CA SER A 21 33.74 -7.51 -47.67
C SER A 21 34.15 -8.68 -46.72
N CYS A 22 34.43 -9.82 -47.36
CA CYS A 22 35.49 -10.82 -47.14
C CYS A 22 35.66 -11.68 -45.86
N GLY A 23 35.67 -13.01 -46.10
CA GLY A 23 36.47 -14.04 -45.38
C GLY A 23 35.69 -15.35 -45.12
N GLY A 24 35.38 -16.20 -46.13
CA GLY A 24 36.11 -17.44 -46.49
C GLY A 24 35.72 -18.65 -45.59
N GLY A 25 35.38 -19.87 -46.01
CA GLY A 25 35.20 -20.58 -47.29
C GLY A 25 35.11 -22.10 -47.00
N GLY A 26 34.16 -22.82 -47.64
CA GLY A 26 34.04 -24.30 -47.74
C GLY A 26 33.39 -25.02 -46.54
N GLY A 27 32.46 -25.99 -46.62
CA GLY A 27 31.87 -26.78 -47.71
C GLY A 27 31.68 -28.24 -47.24
N GLY A 28 30.45 -28.79 -47.30
CA GLY A 28 30.17 -30.24 -47.19
C GLY A 28 29.42 -30.70 -45.93
N GLY A 29 28.29 -31.41 -46.11
CA GLY A 29 27.36 -31.79 -45.05
C GLY A 29 27.49 -33.22 -44.50
N GLY A 30 26.56 -33.56 -43.59
CA GLY A 30 26.22 -34.95 -43.19
C GLY A 30 26.46 -35.30 -41.71
N GLY A 31 25.36 -35.51 -40.97
CA GLY A 31 25.16 -36.56 -39.95
C GLY A 31 26.00 -36.65 -38.67
N GLY A 32 25.33 -36.48 -37.52
CA GLY A 32 25.54 -37.27 -36.28
C GLY A 32 26.63 -36.82 -35.29
N GLY A 33 26.24 -36.63 -34.02
CA GLY A 33 27.18 -36.57 -32.88
C GLY A 33 26.80 -35.56 -31.80
N SER A 34 26.38 -36.05 -30.64
CA SER A 34 26.16 -35.31 -29.40
C SER A 34 27.44 -34.65 -28.86
N THR A 35 27.34 -33.41 -28.38
CA THR A 35 28.27 -32.83 -27.40
C THR A 35 27.49 -32.36 -26.16
N PRO A 36 27.98 -32.66 -24.94
CA PRO A 36 27.31 -32.31 -23.68
C PRO A 36 27.55 -30.84 -23.28
N THR A 37 26.55 -30.34 -22.55
CA THR A 37 26.35 -29.13 -21.72
C THR A 37 27.54 -28.20 -21.42
N PRO A 38 27.26 -26.88 -21.26
CA PRO A 38 27.68 -26.11 -20.09
C PRO A 38 26.47 -25.80 -19.19
N GLY A 39 26.48 -26.29 -17.95
CA GLY A 39 25.54 -25.85 -16.91
C GLY A 39 25.97 -24.54 -16.27
N PRO A 40 25.47 -24.22 -15.06
CA PRO A 40 24.07 -23.94 -14.76
C PRO A 40 23.67 -22.58 -15.35
N THR A 41 22.43 -22.45 -15.84
CA THR A 41 21.85 -21.13 -16.10
C THR A 41 21.97 -20.31 -14.81
N THR A 42 22.74 -19.21 -14.84
CA THR A 42 22.56 -18.12 -13.88
C THR A 42 21.06 -17.91 -13.75
N PRO A 43 20.44 -17.93 -12.56
CA PRO A 43 19.03 -17.58 -12.46
C PRO A 43 18.89 -16.21 -13.12
N THR A 44 18.24 -16.17 -14.29
CA THR A 44 17.95 -14.92 -14.97
C THR A 44 17.03 -14.17 -14.02
N SER A 45 17.54 -13.07 -13.45
CA SER A 45 16.77 -12.19 -12.59
C SER A 45 15.43 -11.88 -13.28
N LEU A 46 14.33 -12.13 -12.58
CA LEU A 46 12.97 -11.86 -13.03
C LEU A 46 12.60 -10.38 -12.85
N TYR A 47 13.30 -9.69 -11.96
CA TYR A 47 12.99 -8.32 -11.55
C TYR A 47 14.21 -7.40 -11.68
N ALA A 48 14.01 -6.26 -12.35
CA ALA A 48 14.97 -5.16 -12.27
C ALA A 48 14.91 -4.53 -10.87
N ALA A 49 16.05 -4.44 -10.19
CA ALA A 49 16.14 -3.63 -8.98
C ALA A 49 16.09 -2.14 -9.35
N PRO A 50 15.35 -1.30 -8.59
CA PRO A 50 15.40 0.15 -8.78
C PRO A 50 16.83 0.67 -8.72
N ALA A 51 17.14 1.66 -9.56
CA ALA A 51 18.41 2.36 -9.44
C ALA A 51 18.48 3.09 -8.09
N GLN A 52 19.68 3.15 -7.51
CA GLN A 52 19.91 3.76 -6.20
C GLN A 52 20.00 5.28 -6.34
N GLU A 53 18.83 5.91 -6.42
CA GLU A 53 18.66 7.37 -6.51
C GLU A 53 18.15 7.93 -5.18
N ALA A 54 18.51 9.18 -4.89
CA ALA A 54 18.06 9.91 -3.71
C ALA A 54 17.95 11.41 -3.98
N LEU A 55 17.09 12.07 -3.19
CA LEU A 55 17.03 13.54 -3.13
C LEU A 55 18.25 14.08 -2.40
N THR A 56 18.97 15.00 -3.04
CA THR A 56 20.00 15.81 -2.38
C THR A 56 19.37 16.95 -1.59
N VAL A 57 20.15 17.64 -0.75
CA VAL A 57 19.67 18.87 -0.06
C VAL A 57 19.18 19.90 -1.08
N ALA A 58 19.91 20.11 -2.18
CA ALA A 58 19.53 21.05 -3.23
C ALA A 58 18.22 20.63 -3.93
N ASP A 59 18.00 19.33 -4.11
CA ASP A 59 16.74 18.81 -4.67
C ASP A 59 15.57 19.16 -3.73
N VAL A 60 15.71 18.91 -2.42
CA VAL A 60 14.67 19.22 -1.42
C VAL A 60 14.42 20.73 -1.33
N GLU A 61 15.47 21.54 -1.37
CA GLU A 61 15.38 23.01 -1.45
C GLU A 61 14.55 23.45 -2.65
N SER A 62 14.78 22.87 -3.82
CA SER A 62 14.04 23.18 -5.05
C SER A 62 12.56 22.79 -4.94
N VAL A 63 12.26 21.59 -4.43
CA VAL A 63 10.88 21.11 -4.23
C VAL A 63 10.10 22.07 -3.34
N VAL A 64 10.67 22.45 -2.18
CA VAL A 64 10.04 23.40 -1.25
C VAL A 64 9.88 24.77 -1.90
N ALA A 65 10.90 25.26 -2.61
CA ALA A 65 10.86 26.60 -3.18
C ALA A 65 9.83 26.77 -4.30
N HIS A 66 9.65 25.76 -5.17
CA HIS A 66 8.60 25.78 -6.19
C HIS A 66 7.20 25.76 -5.57
N ALA A 67 6.97 24.92 -4.56
CA ALA A 67 5.69 24.89 -3.85
C ALA A 67 5.40 26.23 -3.15
N VAL A 68 6.37 26.83 -2.46
CA VAL A 68 6.20 28.15 -1.82
C VAL A 68 5.91 29.25 -2.85
N ALA A 69 6.56 29.21 -4.02
CA ALA A 69 6.31 30.17 -5.08
C ALA A 69 4.86 30.08 -5.59
N GLU A 70 4.36 28.87 -5.83
CA GLU A 70 2.97 28.64 -6.25
C GLU A 70 1.97 29.06 -5.17
N ALA A 71 2.23 28.70 -3.91
CA ALA A 71 1.42 29.09 -2.77
C ALA A 71 1.31 30.61 -2.62
N ARG A 72 2.41 31.35 -2.84
CA ARG A 72 2.41 32.82 -2.88
C ARG A 72 1.60 33.36 -4.05
N ALA A 73 1.77 32.80 -5.24
CA ALA A 73 1.03 33.23 -6.43
C ALA A 73 -0.48 33.03 -6.27
N ARG A 74 -0.89 31.99 -5.53
CA ARG A 74 -2.29 31.70 -5.16
C ARG A 74 -2.80 32.47 -3.95
N ASN A 75 -1.97 33.26 -3.28
CA ASN A 75 -2.29 33.92 -2.02
C ASN A 75 -2.82 32.94 -0.95
N LEU A 76 -2.21 31.75 -0.87
CA LEU A 76 -2.59 30.69 0.05
C LEU A 76 -1.36 30.16 0.81
N PRO A 77 -0.96 30.81 1.92
CA PRO A 77 0.13 30.32 2.76
C PRO A 77 -0.13 28.88 3.22
N SER A 78 0.87 28.02 3.02
CA SER A 78 0.75 26.57 3.16
C SER A 78 1.82 25.97 4.07
N VAL A 79 1.55 24.76 4.57
CA VAL A 79 2.54 23.86 5.17
C VAL A 79 2.94 22.83 4.11
N ILE A 80 4.24 22.69 3.88
CA ILE A 80 4.81 21.84 2.83
C ILE A 80 5.74 20.82 3.50
N ALA A 81 5.53 19.54 3.23
CA ALA A 81 6.41 18.47 3.69
C ALA A 81 7.02 17.72 2.50
N VAL A 82 8.27 17.31 2.65
CA VAL A 82 8.99 16.47 1.67
C VAL A 82 9.51 15.24 2.40
N THR A 83 9.29 14.07 1.81
CA THR A 83 9.79 12.79 2.32
C THR A 83 10.65 12.10 1.28
N ASP A 84 11.56 11.22 1.71
CA ASP A 84 12.21 10.26 0.81
C ASP A 84 11.34 9.02 0.56
N ARG A 85 11.85 8.11 -0.28
CA ARG A 85 11.15 6.89 -0.72
C ARG A 85 10.69 5.99 0.44
N VAL A 86 11.40 5.99 1.57
CA VAL A 86 11.10 5.15 2.74
C VAL A 86 10.53 5.96 3.91
N GLY A 87 10.08 7.19 3.63
CA GLY A 87 9.26 8.01 4.52
C GLY A 87 10.05 8.84 5.52
N ASN A 88 11.37 8.98 5.37
CA ASN A 88 12.12 9.95 6.17
C ASN A 88 11.66 11.35 5.78
N VAL A 89 11.23 12.15 6.76
CA VAL A 89 10.83 13.54 6.53
C VAL A 89 12.10 14.38 6.37
N LEU A 90 12.29 14.96 5.18
CA LEU A 90 13.50 15.68 4.79
C LEU A 90 13.38 17.19 5.04
N ALA A 91 12.16 17.71 4.95
CA ALA A 91 11.83 19.09 5.25
C ALA A 91 10.36 19.21 5.64
N VAL A 92 10.07 20.11 6.58
CA VAL A 92 8.73 20.65 6.82
C VAL A 92 8.85 22.16 6.87
N PHE A 93 8.24 22.85 5.91
CA PHE A 93 8.28 24.30 5.79
C PHE A 93 6.88 24.85 6.05
N ARG A 94 6.76 25.76 7.01
CA ARG A 94 5.50 26.47 7.31
C ARG A 94 5.62 27.90 6.83
N MET A 95 4.79 28.28 5.87
CA MET A 95 4.70 29.67 5.43
C MET A 95 4.11 30.57 6.53
N THR A 96 4.55 31.83 6.57
CA THR A 96 3.97 32.85 7.44
C THR A 96 2.49 33.02 7.09
N GLY A 97 1.61 32.84 8.07
CA GLY A 97 0.16 32.90 7.90
C GLY A 97 -0.49 31.58 7.47
N ALA A 98 0.26 30.49 7.31
CA ALA A 98 -0.33 29.17 7.07
C ALA A 98 -1.16 28.72 8.28
N ARG A 99 -2.25 27.97 8.01
CA ARG A 99 -3.08 27.40 9.07
C ARG A 99 -2.27 26.43 9.93
N ALA A 100 -2.44 26.51 11.24
CA ALA A 100 -1.73 25.62 12.18
C ALA A 100 -2.36 24.21 12.25
N SER A 101 -3.63 24.08 11.87
CA SER A 101 -4.40 22.85 11.97
C SER A 101 -5.29 22.65 10.75
N ALA A 102 -5.67 21.40 10.54
CA ALA A 102 -6.72 20.98 9.63
C ALA A 102 -7.76 20.13 10.39
N THR A 103 -8.93 19.94 9.80
CA THR A 103 -10.00 19.13 10.36
C THR A 103 -10.35 18.00 9.42
N THR A 104 -10.37 16.76 9.92
CA THR A 104 -10.82 15.60 9.16
C THR A 104 -12.31 15.72 8.81
N SER A 105 -12.75 15.23 7.65
CA SER A 105 -14.17 15.29 7.26
C SER A 105 -15.14 14.77 8.34
N ALA A 106 -16.26 15.48 8.52
CA ALA A 106 -17.33 15.09 9.43
C ALA A 106 -18.16 13.91 8.88
N ALA A 107 -18.91 13.25 9.76
CA ALA A 107 -19.90 12.24 9.38
C ALA A 107 -20.99 12.85 8.49
N PRO A 108 -21.50 12.12 7.46
CA PRO A 108 -22.60 12.60 6.63
C PRO A 108 -23.87 13.00 7.42
N ASN A 109 -24.16 12.31 8.52
CA ASN A 109 -25.29 12.61 9.40
C ASN A 109 -24.99 13.62 10.52
N GLY A 110 -23.74 14.11 10.63
CA GLY A 110 -23.30 15.01 11.70
C GLY A 110 -22.91 14.33 13.03
N ASP A 111 -23.20 13.03 13.20
CA ASP A 111 -22.87 12.26 14.40
C ASP A 111 -21.49 11.61 14.26
N ASN A 112 -20.46 12.43 14.46
CA ASN A 112 -19.05 12.05 14.29
C ASN A 112 -18.63 10.89 15.21
N ILE A 113 -17.91 9.93 14.64
CA ILE A 113 -17.31 8.80 15.35
C ILE A 113 -15.96 8.44 14.74
N ASP A 114 -15.14 7.68 15.45
CA ASP A 114 -13.79 7.30 15.05
C ASP A 114 -12.90 8.52 14.77
N ALA A 115 -12.26 8.60 13.59
CA ALA A 115 -11.36 9.68 13.24
C ALA A 115 -12.05 10.85 12.50
N GLN A 116 -13.36 11.02 12.65
CA GLN A 116 -14.14 12.08 12.00
C GLN A 116 -14.14 13.39 12.80
N ASN A 117 -14.16 14.51 12.09
CA ASN A 117 -14.20 15.87 12.66
C ASN A 117 -13.15 16.12 13.76
N LEU A 118 -11.98 15.48 13.66
CA LEU A 118 -10.84 15.69 14.53
C LEU A 118 -9.95 16.81 14.01
N THR A 119 -9.55 17.70 14.91
CA THR A 119 -8.53 18.71 14.62
C THR A 119 -7.14 18.08 14.71
N VAL A 120 -6.38 18.16 13.62
CA VAL A 120 -5.02 17.64 13.50
C VAL A 120 -4.04 18.75 13.14
N PRO A 121 -2.75 18.67 13.53
CA PRO A 121 -1.75 19.63 13.08
C PRO A 121 -1.63 19.63 11.54
N ALA A 122 -1.51 20.80 10.92
CA ALA A 122 -1.34 20.90 9.47
C ALA A 122 -0.06 20.19 8.99
N GLU A 123 1.01 20.19 9.79
CA GLU A 123 2.23 19.43 9.52
C GLU A 123 2.00 17.93 9.46
N ALA A 124 1.13 17.40 10.33
CA ALA A 124 0.80 15.98 10.35
C ALA A 124 0.07 15.57 9.05
N GLY A 125 -0.86 16.41 8.58
CA GLY A 125 -1.53 16.24 7.29
C GLY A 125 -0.55 16.32 6.11
N ALA A 126 0.35 17.30 6.10
CA ALA A 126 1.30 17.48 5.01
C ALA A 126 2.28 16.30 4.91
N ILE A 127 2.77 15.80 6.06
CA ILE A 127 3.61 14.59 6.11
C ILE A 127 2.82 13.36 5.62
N ALA A 128 1.56 13.18 6.06
CA ALA A 128 0.74 12.06 5.62
C ALA A 128 0.50 12.06 4.11
N LYS A 129 0.25 13.23 3.50
CA LYS A 129 0.15 13.41 2.05
C LYS A 129 1.46 13.07 1.32
N ALA A 130 2.60 13.55 1.83
CA ALA A 130 3.92 13.26 1.26
C ALA A 130 4.25 11.76 1.29
N ILE A 131 4.04 11.12 2.44
CA ILE A 131 4.21 9.67 2.61
C ILE A 131 3.30 8.91 1.65
N THR A 132 2.05 9.34 1.49
CA THR A 132 1.10 8.66 0.60
C THR A 132 1.58 8.64 -0.86
N GLY A 133 2.01 9.80 -1.38
CA GLY A 133 2.62 9.87 -2.71
C GLY A 133 3.84 8.96 -2.85
N ALA A 134 4.76 9.02 -1.87
CA ALA A 134 5.97 8.21 -1.86
C ALA A 134 5.69 6.70 -1.78
N TYR A 135 4.68 6.27 -1.01
CA TYR A 135 4.48 4.86 -0.66
C TYR A 135 3.56 4.10 -1.59
N LEU A 136 2.58 4.77 -2.21
CA LEU A 136 1.68 4.15 -3.19
C LEU A 136 2.34 3.97 -4.57
N SER A 137 3.48 4.63 -4.80
CA SER A 137 4.17 4.64 -6.08
C SER A 137 5.31 3.61 -6.17
N SER A 138 5.67 3.26 -7.41
CA SER A 138 6.77 2.38 -7.82
C SER A 138 7.28 2.80 -9.21
N ALA A 139 8.31 2.13 -9.74
CA ALA A 139 8.73 2.35 -11.13
C ALA A 139 7.66 1.91 -12.16
N GLY A 140 6.66 1.11 -11.76
CA GLY A 140 5.57 0.65 -12.62
C GLY A 140 4.26 1.41 -12.46
N ASN A 141 4.10 2.23 -11.42
CA ASN A 141 2.87 2.99 -11.16
C ASN A 141 3.17 4.25 -10.33
N ALA A 142 2.55 5.39 -10.67
CA ALA A 142 2.62 6.62 -9.92
C ALA A 142 1.23 7.03 -9.47
N PHE A 143 0.99 6.95 -8.16
CA PHE A 143 -0.28 7.26 -7.52
C PHE A 143 -0.11 8.44 -6.58
N SER A 144 -0.99 9.42 -6.69
CA SER A 144 -1.07 10.59 -5.81
C SER A 144 -2.09 10.37 -4.70
N THR A 145 -2.26 11.34 -3.81
CA THR A 145 -3.36 11.32 -2.86
C THR A 145 -4.73 11.45 -3.53
N ARG A 146 -4.83 12.03 -4.74
CA ARG A 146 -6.06 11.99 -5.54
C ARG A 146 -6.40 10.58 -6.01
N THR A 147 -5.39 9.82 -6.44
CA THR A 147 -5.58 8.39 -6.75
C THR A 147 -6.06 7.65 -5.51
N ALA A 148 -5.43 7.90 -4.35
CA ALA A 148 -5.85 7.31 -3.08
C ALA A 148 -7.31 7.68 -2.73
N SER A 149 -7.68 8.95 -2.93
CA SER A 149 -9.04 9.45 -2.73
C SER A 149 -10.09 8.63 -3.47
N MET A 150 -9.79 8.28 -4.72
CA MET A 150 -10.70 7.56 -5.59
C MET A 150 -10.91 6.10 -5.16
N ILE A 151 -9.86 5.42 -4.70
CA ILE A 151 -9.86 3.96 -4.50
C ILE A 151 -10.27 3.52 -3.08
N VAL A 152 -10.62 4.46 -2.21
CA VAL A 152 -10.98 4.19 -0.80
C VAL A 152 -12.46 4.42 -0.48
N GLN A 153 -13.24 4.84 -1.48
CA GLN A 153 -14.64 5.22 -1.32
C GLN A 153 -15.58 4.02 -1.27
N GLN A 154 -16.80 4.24 -0.78
CA GLN A 154 -17.89 3.27 -0.75
C GLN A 154 -18.46 2.90 -2.13
N HIS A 155 -18.17 3.71 -3.14
CA HIS A 155 -18.51 3.45 -4.55
C HIS A 155 -17.30 3.76 -5.42
N PHE A 156 -17.07 2.94 -6.44
CA PHE A 156 -15.95 3.06 -7.35
C PHE A 156 -16.40 3.02 -8.81
N PRO A 157 -16.01 4.00 -9.63
CA PRO A 157 -15.42 5.27 -9.18
C PRO A 157 -16.42 6.08 -8.34
N PRO A 158 -15.96 6.99 -7.45
CA PRO A 158 -16.87 7.79 -6.65
C PRO A 158 -17.51 8.89 -7.50
N ALA A 159 -18.83 8.82 -7.71
CA ALA A 159 -19.61 9.85 -8.39
C ALA A 159 -21.11 9.73 -8.07
N PRO A 160 -21.90 10.79 -8.25
CA PRO A 160 -23.36 10.70 -8.14
C PRO A 160 -24.01 9.69 -9.11
N THR A 161 -23.38 9.41 -10.26
CA THR A 161 -23.91 8.49 -11.29
C THR A 161 -23.49 7.04 -11.11
N THR A 162 -22.61 6.75 -10.15
CA THR A 162 -22.06 5.40 -9.89
C THR A 162 -22.47 4.86 -8.53
N VAL A 163 -23.45 5.50 -7.89
CA VAL A 163 -24.11 4.96 -6.68
C VAL A 163 -24.69 3.58 -7.00
N GLY A 164 -24.26 2.57 -6.24
CA GLY A 164 -24.59 1.17 -6.49
C GLY A 164 -23.54 0.37 -7.27
N LEU A 165 -22.38 0.97 -7.56
CA LEU A 165 -21.17 0.21 -7.89
C LEU A 165 -20.43 -0.19 -6.60
N GLU A 166 -19.55 -1.18 -6.74
CA GLU A 166 -18.70 -1.72 -5.69
C GLU A 166 -17.84 -0.65 -5.01
N SER A 167 -17.43 -0.92 -3.77
CA SER A 167 -16.47 -0.06 -3.07
C SER A 167 -15.10 -0.07 -3.75
N GLY A 168 -14.32 0.99 -3.54
CA GLY A 168 -12.96 1.10 -4.03
C GLY A 168 -12.07 -0.08 -3.59
N PRO A 169 -11.11 -0.49 -4.44
CA PRO A 169 -10.34 -1.71 -4.24
C PRO A 169 -9.50 -1.68 -2.95
N LEU A 170 -9.12 -0.49 -2.47
CA LEU A 170 -8.33 -0.29 -1.26
C LEU A 170 -9.13 0.39 -0.13
N PHE A 171 -10.46 0.22 -0.11
CA PHE A 171 -11.33 0.70 0.97
C PHE A 171 -10.73 0.45 2.36
N GLY A 172 -10.48 1.53 3.11
CA GLY A 172 -9.91 1.50 4.46
C GLY A 172 -8.38 1.43 4.53
N VAL A 173 -7.63 1.59 3.42
CA VAL A 173 -6.16 1.62 3.44
C VAL A 173 -5.59 2.81 4.23
N GLN A 174 -6.39 3.83 4.50
CA GLN A 174 -6.01 4.98 5.34
C GLN A 174 -5.52 4.54 6.72
N PHE A 175 -6.08 3.46 7.27
CA PHE A 175 -5.67 2.89 8.55
C PHE A 175 -4.52 1.89 8.41
N SER A 176 -3.51 2.27 7.62
CA SER A 176 -2.23 1.57 7.48
C SER A 176 -1.07 2.55 7.64
N GLN A 177 0.15 2.04 7.80
CA GLN A 177 1.34 2.83 8.13
C GLN A 177 1.14 3.65 9.42
N LEU A 178 0.42 3.06 10.35
CA LEU A 178 -0.05 3.68 11.58
C LEU A 178 1.12 4.02 12.52
N PRO A 179 0.98 5.08 13.34
CA PRO A 179 2.03 5.48 14.26
C PRO A 179 2.32 4.49 15.40
N CYS A 180 1.36 3.61 15.67
CA CYS A 180 1.44 2.50 16.63
C CYS A 180 1.97 1.19 16.02
N SER A 181 2.15 1.09 14.69
CA SER A 181 2.59 -0.15 14.03
C SER A 181 3.93 -0.63 14.61
N ASP A 182 4.04 -1.95 14.84
CA ASP A 182 5.30 -2.57 15.24
C ASP A 182 6.28 -2.80 14.10
N LEU A 183 5.82 -2.65 12.85
CA LEU A 183 6.65 -2.75 11.65
C LEU A 183 7.25 -1.40 11.27
N ALA A 184 6.48 -0.31 11.37
CA ALA A 184 6.95 1.00 10.95
C ALA A 184 8.04 1.53 11.90
N ALA A 185 9.17 1.95 11.34
CA ALA A 185 10.25 2.53 12.11
C ALA A 185 9.87 3.92 12.62
N ARG A 186 10.28 4.24 13.85
CA ARG A 186 10.11 5.57 14.44
C ARG A 186 11.25 6.50 14.03
N PHE A 187 11.01 7.79 14.15
CA PHE A 187 12.04 8.81 14.01
C PHE A 187 13.11 8.67 15.10
N LEU A 188 14.36 8.82 14.73
CA LEU A 188 15.49 9.02 15.63
C LEU A 188 16.24 10.26 15.15
N SER A 189 16.65 11.12 16.07
CA SER A 189 17.29 12.40 15.74
C SER A 189 18.71 12.26 15.18
N SER A 190 19.36 11.11 15.40
CA SER A 190 20.72 10.87 14.92
C SER A 190 21.05 9.37 14.90
N GLY A 191 22.21 9.04 14.34
CA GLY A 191 22.75 7.69 14.27
C GLY A 191 22.36 6.94 13.00
N ALA A 192 23.00 5.79 12.79
CA ALA A 192 22.83 4.98 11.57
C ALA A 192 21.37 4.50 11.37
N ALA A 193 20.62 4.34 12.46
CA ALA A 193 19.22 3.93 12.42
C ALA A 193 18.23 5.07 12.08
N ALA A 194 18.69 6.33 12.04
CA ALA A 194 17.82 7.49 11.86
C ALA A 194 17.03 7.45 10.55
N MET A 195 17.68 7.01 9.46
CA MET A 195 17.08 6.97 8.13
C MET A 195 16.48 5.61 7.75
N ILE A 196 16.51 4.64 8.66
CA ILE A 196 15.97 3.30 8.43
C ILE A 196 14.44 3.37 8.37
N GLY A 197 13.88 3.04 7.21
CA GLY A 197 12.44 2.93 6.99
C GLY A 197 11.96 1.47 6.88
N PRO A 198 10.70 1.23 6.45
CA PRO A 198 9.68 2.26 6.21
C PRO A 198 9.34 3.03 7.50
N LYS A 199 9.23 4.35 7.42
CA LYS A 199 8.78 5.20 8.53
C LYS A 199 7.26 5.19 8.65
N ARG A 200 6.76 5.36 9.88
CA ARG A 200 5.34 5.56 10.17
C ARG A 200 4.81 6.88 9.58
N SER A 201 3.50 6.95 9.35
CA SER A 201 2.78 8.19 9.04
C SER A 201 2.06 8.74 10.29
N PRO A 202 1.98 10.08 10.47
CA PRO A 202 1.27 10.67 11.61
C PRO A 202 -0.22 10.34 11.67
N LEU A 203 -0.87 10.21 10.51
CA LEU A 203 -2.33 10.05 10.39
C LEU A 203 -2.73 8.78 9.62
N GLY A 204 -1.77 7.93 9.26
CA GLY A 204 -1.95 6.89 8.25
C GLY A 204 -1.85 7.43 6.81
N LEU A 205 -2.45 6.77 5.83
CA LEU A 205 -2.45 7.25 4.44
C LEU A 205 -3.55 8.29 4.19
N ALA A 206 -3.27 9.23 3.30
CA ALA A 206 -4.13 10.37 2.99
C ALA A 206 -5.01 10.10 1.76
N ALA A 207 -6.30 10.44 1.88
CA ALA A 207 -7.23 10.52 0.75
C ALA A 207 -7.39 11.97 0.24
N ASP A 208 -6.76 12.91 0.91
CA ASP A 208 -6.94 14.34 0.66
C ASP A 208 -5.96 14.81 -0.44
N PRO A 209 -6.42 15.43 -1.54
CA PRO A 209 -5.56 15.89 -2.63
C PRO A 209 -4.43 16.82 -2.15
N GLY A 210 -3.33 16.92 -2.90
CA GLY A 210 -2.15 17.69 -2.47
C GLY A 210 -0.94 16.86 -2.03
N GLY A 211 -0.90 15.57 -2.35
CA GLY A 211 0.28 14.72 -2.21
C GLY A 211 0.70 14.05 -3.51
N PHE A 212 1.97 14.20 -3.92
CA PHE A 212 2.52 13.61 -5.15
C PHE A 212 3.80 12.82 -4.90
N PRO A 213 4.06 11.75 -5.66
CA PRO A 213 5.38 11.13 -5.70
C PRO A 213 6.39 12.03 -6.40
N LEU A 214 7.65 11.96 -5.96
CA LEU A 214 8.80 12.61 -6.59
C LEU A 214 9.65 11.54 -7.27
N TYR A 215 10.00 11.77 -8.54
CA TYR A 215 10.80 10.88 -9.37
C TYR A 215 12.10 11.54 -9.79
N LYS A 216 13.19 10.77 -9.83
CA LYS A 216 14.48 11.20 -10.37
C LYS A 216 14.98 10.12 -11.31
N ASN A 217 15.30 10.48 -12.55
CA ASN A 217 15.71 9.52 -13.58
C ASN A 217 14.73 8.34 -13.75
N GLY A 218 13.42 8.58 -13.59
CA GLY A 218 12.38 7.55 -13.68
C GLY A 218 12.24 6.64 -12.44
N VAL A 219 12.98 6.89 -11.36
CA VAL A 219 12.88 6.16 -10.09
C VAL A 219 12.17 7.00 -9.03
N VAL A 220 11.27 6.40 -8.26
CA VAL A 220 10.64 7.06 -7.11
C VAL A 220 11.69 7.34 -6.04
N VAL A 221 11.90 8.62 -5.71
CA VAL A 221 12.87 9.06 -4.70
C VAL A 221 12.22 9.66 -3.45
N GLY A 222 10.91 9.92 -3.49
CA GLY A 222 10.22 10.52 -2.36
C GLY A 222 8.79 10.95 -2.66
N GLY A 223 8.30 11.88 -1.86
CA GLY A 223 7.00 12.50 -2.04
C GLY A 223 6.95 13.92 -1.49
N ILE A 224 6.05 14.73 -2.01
CA ILE A 224 5.67 16.04 -1.48
C ILE A 224 4.23 15.98 -0.99
N GLY A 225 3.93 16.68 0.10
CA GLY A 225 2.58 16.87 0.61
C GLY A 225 2.35 18.30 1.06
N VAL A 226 1.16 18.82 0.80
CA VAL A 226 0.75 20.20 1.09
C VAL A 226 -0.53 20.21 1.91
N MET A 227 -0.57 21.03 2.95
CA MET A 227 -1.78 21.38 3.70
C MET A 227 -1.88 22.89 3.83
N ALA A 228 -3.05 23.46 3.54
CA ALA A 228 -3.25 24.90 3.39
C ALA A 228 -4.67 25.37 3.72
N ASP A 229 -5.70 24.67 3.27
CA ASP A 229 -7.10 25.09 3.32
C ASP A 229 -7.79 24.79 4.67
N GLY A 230 -7.20 23.89 5.46
CA GLY A 230 -7.67 23.50 6.80
C GLY A 230 -8.65 22.33 6.80
N VAL A 231 -8.85 21.65 5.68
CA VAL A 231 -9.65 20.44 5.53
C VAL A 231 -8.71 19.28 5.25
N TYR A 232 -8.88 18.16 5.96
CA TYR A 232 -8.19 16.92 5.65
C TYR A 232 -9.25 15.89 5.23
N GLY A 233 -9.56 15.85 3.94
CA GLY A 233 -10.75 15.18 3.43
C GLY A 233 -10.49 14.10 2.39
N SER A 234 -11.45 14.00 1.47
CA SER A 234 -11.39 13.18 0.27
C SER A 234 -12.33 13.75 -0.78
N ASP A 235 -11.98 13.62 -2.05
CA ASP A 235 -12.84 13.90 -3.19
C ASP A 235 -13.83 12.75 -3.40
N THR A 236 -15.12 13.09 -3.45
CA THR A 236 -16.22 12.12 -3.58
C THR A 236 -16.85 12.11 -4.97
N ASN A 237 -16.30 12.89 -5.92
CA ASN A 237 -16.87 13.03 -7.25
C ASN A 237 -15.79 13.08 -8.33
N ILE A 238 -15.70 12.04 -9.17
CA ILE A 238 -14.75 12.03 -10.28
C ILE A 238 -15.21 12.79 -11.53
N LEU A 239 -16.43 13.33 -11.54
CA LEU A 239 -17.02 13.96 -12.73
C LEU A 239 -16.73 15.46 -12.84
N ASP A 240 -16.24 16.08 -11.78
CA ASP A 240 -15.85 17.49 -11.76
C ASP A 240 -14.32 17.66 -11.75
N ASP A 241 -13.90 18.89 -11.96
CA ASP A 241 -12.54 19.35 -11.68
C ASP A 241 -12.64 20.13 -10.36
N ASP A 242 -12.07 19.58 -9.29
CA ASP A 242 -12.15 20.18 -7.96
C ASP A 242 -11.34 21.48 -7.84
N ASN A 243 -10.43 21.73 -8.80
CA ASN A 243 -9.51 22.85 -8.87
C ASN A 243 -8.84 23.15 -7.52
N ASP A 244 -8.43 22.10 -6.79
CA ASP A 244 -7.88 22.21 -5.44
C ASP A 244 -6.53 22.97 -5.44
N PRO A 245 -6.44 24.15 -4.80
CA PRO A 245 -5.20 24.90 -4.70
C PRO A 245 -4.04 24.13 -4.07
N GLU A 246 -4.29 23.23 -3.11
CA GLU A 246 -3.25 22.40 -2.50
C GLU A 246 -2.62 21.44 -3.50
N GLU A 247 -3.43 20.90 -4.40
CA GLU A 247 -2.95 20.03 -5.45
C GLU A 247 -2.04 20.78 -6.43
N TYR A 248 -2.39 22.00 -6.85
CA TYR A 248 -1.51 22.81 -7.68
C TYR A 248 -0.19 23.18 -6.99
N ILE A 249 -0.24 23.52 -5.70
CA ILE A 249 0.96 23.84 -4.91
C ILE A 249 1.88 22.62 -4.80
N ALA A 250 1.31 21.45 -4.54
CA ALA A 250 2.06 20.20 -4.50
C ALA A 250 2.63 19.83 -5.87
N LEU A 251 1.84 20.00 -6.94
CA LEU A 251 2.26 19.76 -8.32
C LEU A 251 3.43 20.66 -8.73
N ALA A 252 3.41 21.94 -8.34
CA ALA A 252 4.55 22.85 -8.55
C ALA A 252 5.83 22.33 -7.92
N GLY A 253 5.75 21.75 -6.72
CA GLY A 253 6.88 21.12 -6.05
C GLY A 253 7.48 19.93 -6.79
N THR A 254 6.74 19.32 -7.72
CA THR A 254 7.24 18.21 -8.54
C THR A 254 8.02 18.64 -9.79
N LEU A 255 8.14 19.94 -10.08
CA LEU A 255 8.90 20.43 -11.24
C LEU A 255 10.37 19.97 -11.18
N GLY A 256 10.82 19.24 -12.22
CA GLY A 256 12.12 18.57 -12.28
C GLY A 256 12.18 17.20 -11.61
N PHE A 257 11.08 16.78 -10.97
CA PHE A 257 10.91 15.50 -10.29
C PHE A 257 9.61 14.79 -10.70
N GLU A 258 9.13 15.03 -11.91
CA GLU A 258 7.82 14.60 -12.35
C GLU A 258 7.77 13.08 -12.52
N ALA A 259 6.65 12.47 -12.10
CA ALA A 259 6.37 11.08 -12.45
C ALA A 259 6.37 10.88 -13.98
N PRO A 260 7.02 9.82 -14.52
CA PRO A 260 6.97 9.52 -15.94
C PRO A 260 5.53 9.33 -16.40
N GLU A 261 5.15 9.97 -17.50
CA GLU A 261 3.75 9.99 -17.95
C GLU A 261 3.16 8.59 -18.16
N GLY A 262 3.96 7.65 -18.65
CA GLY A 262 3.54 6.28 -18.94
C GLY A 262 3.16 5.43 -17.72
N VAL A 263 3.53 5.86 -16.50
CA VAL A 263 3.21 5.13 -15.26
C VAL A 263 2.23 5.88 -14.35
N ARG A 264 1.79 7.09 -14.73
CA ARG A 264 0.81 7.85 -13.95
C ARG A 264 -0.53 7.13 -13.87
N ALA A 265 -1.26 7.35 -12.78
CA ALA A 265 -2.54 6.69 -12.50
C ALA A 265 -3.54 6.73 -13.67
N ASN A 266 -3.59 7.84 -14.42
CA ASN A 266 -4.45 8.00 -15.59
C ASN A 266 -4.08 7.11 -16.80
N ARG A 267 -3.01 6.31 -16.70
CA ARG A 267 -2.64 5.25 -17.64
C ARG A 267 -2.97 3.86 -17.11
N ILE A 268 -3.57 3.74 -15.94
CA ILE A 268 -3.91 2.48 -15.27
C ILE A 268 -5.41 2.41 -15.10
N THR A 269 -5.99 1.27 -15.46
CA THR A 269 -7.43 1.01 -15.34
C THR A 269 -7.71 -0.06 -14.29
N VAL A 270 -8.73 0.16 -13.48
CA VAL A 270 -9.32 -0.83 -12.56
C VAL A 270 -10.79 -0.95 -12.93
N ASP A 271 -11.24 -2.18 -13.19
CA ASP A 271 -12.61 -2.47 -13.64
C ASP A 271 -13.09 -1.58 -14.81
N GLY A 272 -12.19 -1.37 -15.78
CA GLY A 272 -12.44 -0.53 -16.97
C GLY A 272 -12.40 0.98 -16.71
N THR A 273 -12.25 1.42 -15.46
CA THR A 273 -12.18 2.83 -15.06
C THR A 273 -10.72 3.29 -14.97
N SER A 274 -10.37 4.38 -15.66
CA SER A 274 -9.04 5.00 -15.53
C SER A 274 -8.91 5.74 -14.20
N LEU A 275 -7.80 5.53 -13.48
CA LEU A 275 -7.57 6.20 -12.20
C LEU A 275 -7.18 7.67 -12.38
N ARG A 276 -7.55 8.55 -11.44
CA ARG A 276 -7.12 9.96 -11.46
C ARG A 276 -5.71 10.10 -10.88
N TYR A 277 -4.82 10.78 -11.61
CA TYR A 277 -3.49 11.16 -11.10
C TYR A 277 -3.50 12.55 -10.47
N ALA A 278 -4.12 13.52 -11.14
CA ALA A 278 -4.27 14.89 -10.70
C ALA A 278 -5.43 15.52 -11.47
N ASP A 279 -6.05 16.54 -10.90
CA ASP A 279 -6.91 17.49 -11.61
C ASP A 279 -6.12 18.74 -11.96
N ALA A 280 -5.24 19.15 -11.05
CA ALA A 280 -4.23 20.13 -11.32
C ALA A 280 -3.37 19.76 -12.54
N ALA A 281 -3.21 20.72 -13.45
CA ALA A 281 -2.34 20.61 -14.60
C ALA A 281 -1.20 21.64 -14.51
N TYR A 282 -0.02 21.31 -15.05
CA TYR A 282 1.12 22.24 -15.08
C TYR A 282 0.81 23.56 -15.80
N SER A 283 -0.11 23.54 -16.78
CA SER A 283 -0.58 24.74 -17.46
C SER A 283 -1.38 25.70 -16.57
N GLY A 284 -1.89 25.21 -15.44
CA GLY A 284 -2.62 26.00 -14.44
C GLY A 284 -1.75 26.53 -13.30
N LEU A 285 -0.43 26.31 -13.32
CA LEU A 285 0.50 26.91 -12.37
C LEU A 285 0.57 28.43 -12.57
N MET A 286 0.54 29.19 -11.48
CA MET A 286 0.53 30.65 -11.49
C MET A 286 1.93 31.26 -11.26
N ALA A 287 2.79 30.55 -10.53
CA ALA A 287 4.15 30.99 -10.29
C ALA A 287 4.96 31.05 -11.59
N SER A 288 5.77 32.09 -11.72
CA SER A 288 6.71 32.25 -12.83
C SER A 288 8.11 32.50 -12.30
N GLY A 289 9.09 31.81 -12.90
CA GLY A 289 10.50 31.92 -12.53
C GLY A 289 10.92 31.03 -11.36
N ALA A 290 12.21 30.71 -11.31
CA ALA A 290 12.79 29.94 -10.21
C ALA A 290 13.02 30.84 -8.98
N VAL A 291 12.61 30.35 -7.80
CA VAL A 291 12.90 30.98 -6.51
C VAL A 291 13.88 30.09 -5.76
N SER A 292 14.92 30.66 -5.14
CA SER A 292 15.84 29.88 -4.32
C SER A 292 15.31 29.68 -2.90
N PHE A 293 15.65 28.57 -2.26
CA PHE A 293 15.27 28.33 -0.86
C PHE A 293 15.78 29.43 0.08
N ALA A 294 17.01 29.91 -0.13
CA ALA A 294 17.58 31.01 0.64
C ALA A 294 16.75 32.31 0.55
N ALA A 295 16.05 32.57 -0.56
CA ALA A 295 15.21 33.76 -0.71
C ALA A 295 13.87 33.64 0.05
N ILE A 296 13.41 32.43 0.37
CA ILE A 296 12.13 32.18 1.05
C ILE A 296 12.28 31.86 2.54
N ASN A 297 13.40 31.27 2.96
CA ASN A 297 13.60 30.90 4.36
C ASN A 297 13.81 32.15 5.22
N GLY A 298 12.99 32.31 6.26
CA GLY A 298 12.94 33.51 7.10
C GLY A 298 12.13 34.67 6.51
N SER A 299 11.77 34.64 5.22
CA SER A 299 10.99 35.71 4.57
C SER A 299 9.54 35.27 4.24
N ALA A 300 9.37 34.07 3.67
CA ALA A 300 8.09 33.45 3.34
C ALA A 300 7.50 32.66 4.49
N GLY A 301 8.35 32.27 5.44
CA GLY A 301 8.10 31.24 6.43
C GLY A 301 9.41 30.67 6.93
N SER A 302 9.35 29.52 7.60
CA SER A 302 10.54 28.85 8.13
C SER A 302 10.36 27.34 8.14
N LEU A 303 11.49 26.61 8.21
CA LEU A 303 11.45 25.20 8.59
C LEU A 303 10.92 25.06 10.02
N VAL A 304 10.09 24.05 10.26
CA VAL A 304 9.49 23.78 11.58
C VAL A 304 9.74 22.34 12.00
N ALA A 305 10.04 22.14 13.28
CA ALA A 305 10.18 20.80 13.83
C ALA A 305 8.79 20.14 14.02
N VAL A 306 8.73 18.83 13.82
CA VAL A 306 7.54 18.01 14.07
C VAL A 306 7.97 16.87 14.98
N ARG A 307 7.49 16.90 16.23
CA ARG A 307 7.96 15.98 17.27
C ARG A 307 7.72 14.53 16.85
N GLY A 308 8.79 13.74 16.87
CA GLY A 308 8.77 12.33 16.47
C GLY A 308 8.76 12.08 14.96
N TYR A 309 9.07 13.10 14.15
CA TYR A 309 9.16 13.02 12.68
C TYR A 309 10.33 13.80 12.08
N TYR A 310 10.61 15.01 12.57
CA TYR A 310 11.59 15.91 11.93
C TYR A 310 12.05 17.04 12.85
N GLY A 311 13.29 17.51 12.63
CA GLY A 311 13.80 18.78 13.15
C GLY A 311 14.24 18.80 14.61
N ASP A 312 14.66 17.65 15.14
CA ASP A 312 15.32 17.52 16.45
C ASP A 312 16.82 17.24 16.24
N PRO A 313 17.75 18.03 16.83
CA PRO A 313 17.54 19.14 17.77
C PRO A 313 17.14 20.47 17.13
N ALA A 314 17.28 20.60 15.81
CA ALA A 314 16.85 21.80 15.08
C ALA A 314 16.40 21.45 13.65
N PRO A 315 15.39 22.14 13.11
CA PRO A 315 14.91 21.91 11.75
C PRO A 315 15.93 22.38 10.72
N THR A 316 16.42 21.44 9.90
CA THR A 316 17.35 21.66 8.79
C THR A 316 16.97 20.75 7.63
N ILE A 317 17.19 21.19 6.38
CA ILE A 317 16.93 20.33 5.22
C ILE A 317 17.90 19.15 5.23
N LEU A 318 17.34 17.95 5.07
CA LEU A 318 18.09 16.71 5.00
C LEU A 318 18.15 16.19 3.57
N ALA A 319 19.25 15.49 3.23
CA ALA A 319 19.27 14.63 2.05
C ALA A 319 18.51 13.33 2.34
N GLY A 320 17.86 12.77 1.32
CA GLY A 320 17.25 11.44 1.40
C GLY A 320 18.28 10.32 1.33
N VAL A 321 17.83 9.09 1.59
CA VAL A 321 18.64 7.88 1.41
C VAL A 321 18.23 7.10 0.17
N ALA A 322 19.21 6.52 -0.51
CA ALA A 322 18.95 5.72 -1.70
C ALA A 322 18.25 4.41 -1.34
N TYR A 323 17.09 4.17 -1.95
CA TYR A 323 16.31 2.94 -1.74
C TYR A 323 17.09 1.70 -2.20
N GLY A 324 16.86 0.56 -1.52
CA GLY A 324 17.53 -0.70 -1.84
C GLY A 324 18.93 -0.82 -1.21
N THR A 325 19.25 0.06 -0.26
CA THR A 325 20.49 0.04 0.53
C THR A 325 20.21 -0.23 2.01
N GLU A 326 21.24 -0.67 2.75
CA GLU A 326 21.21 -0.76 4.21
C GLU A 326 20.67 0.52 4.86
N ALA A 327 21.13 1.70 4.40
CA ALA A 327 20.74 2.99 4.96
C ALA A 327 19.24 3.32 4.78
N SER A 328 18.57 2.73 3.78
CA SER A 328 17.13 2.89 3.58
C SER A 328 16.27 1.96 4.43
N GLY A 329 16.87 0.96 5.08
CA GLY A 329 16.14 -0.09 5.78
C GLY A 329 15.51 -1.13 4.87
N VAL A 330 15.80 -1.11 3.57
CA VAL A 330 15.34 -2.11 2.59
C VAL A 330 16.50 -2.46 1.66
N ARG A 331 16.81 -3.74 1.50
CA ARG A 331 17.91 -4.19 0.63
C ARG A 331 17.62 -5.54 0.00
N ARG A 332 18.43 -5.92 -0.99
CA ARG A 332 18.42 -7.29 -1.51
C ARG A 332 18.71 -8.30 -0.39
N ALA A 333 17.98 -9.40 -0.37
CA ALA A 333 18.21 -10.53 0.53
C ALA A 333 19.53 -11.21 0.18
N ARG A 334 20.27 -11.65 1.19
CA ARG A 334 21.41 -12.55 1.00
C ARG A 334 20.88 -13.96 0.72
N THR A 335 21.63 -14.76 -0.02
CA THR A 335 21.23 -16.16 -0.34
C THR A 335 20.95 -17.01 0.90
N VAL A 336 21.65 -16.72 2.01
CA VAL A 336 21.44 -17.41 3.30
C VAL A 336 20.17 -16.97 4.04
N GLU A 337 19.63 -15.79 3.71
CA GLU A 337 18.37 -15.29 4.27
C GLU A 337 17.18 -15.80 3.46
N PHE A 338 17.31 -15.84 2.13
CA PHE A 338 16.26 -16.32 1.24
C PHE A 338 16.83 -16.81 -0.09
N SER A 339 16.31 -17.95 -0.58
CA SER A 339 16.86 -18.61 -1.78
C SER A 339 16.51 -17.89 -3.08
N LYS A 340 15.44 -17.08 -3.11
CA LYS A 340 15.03 -16.34 -4.30
C LYS A 340 15.89 -15.07 -4.43
N SER A 341 16.84 -15.11 -5.36
CA SER A 341 17.86 -14.06 -5.52
C SER A 341 17.35 -12.64 -5.77
N ASP A 342 16.12 -12.48 -6.28
CA ASP A 342 15.47 -11.19 -6.50
C ASP A 342 14.74 -10.62 -5.28
N ALA A 343 14.65 -11.38 -4.19
CA ALA A 343 13.96 -10.89 -3.00
C ALA A 343 14.73 -9.76 -2.32
N PHE A 344 13.96 -8.86 -1.75
CA PHE A 344 14.40 -7.82 -0.84
C PHE A 344 13.82 -8.12 0.56
N VAL A 345 14.52 -7.65 1.58
CA VAL A 345 14.16 -7.77 3.00
C VAL A 345 14.24 -6.40 3.68
N LEU A 346 13.58 -6.29 4.84
CA LEU A 346 13.72 -5.13 5.70
C LEU A 346 14.97 -5.30 6.55
N THR A 347 15.83 -4.30 6.62
CA THR A 347 17.10 -4.38 7.36
C THR A 347 17.22 -3.33 8.45
N ASP A 348 17.98 -3.66 9.50
CA ASP A 348 18.29 -2.76 10.60
C ASP A 348 19.42 -1.76 10.28
N GLY A 349 19.96 -1.80 9.05
CA GLY A 349 21.06 -0.96 8.60
C GLY A 349 22.43 -1.44 9.04
N SER A 350 22.48 -2.56 9.78
CA SER A 350 23.71 -3.20 10.27
C SER A 350 23.93 -4.57 9.61
N GLY A 351 23.26 -4.84 8.48
CA GLY A 351 23.36 -6.11 7.78
C GLY A 351 22.38 -7.18 8.24
N ASN A 352 21.53 -6.94 9.25
CA ASN A 352 20.58 -7.94 9.73
C ASN A 352 19.19 -7.71 9.13
N ASP A 353 18.50 -8.80 8.82
CA ASP A 353 17.06 -8.77 8.52
C ASP A 353 16.28 -8.46 9.81
N ARG A 354 15.34 -7.51 9.73
CA ARG A 354 14.46 -7.11 10.84
C ARG A 354 13.38 -8.16 11.12
N PHE A 355 13.00 -8.93 10.11
CA PHE A 355 11.96 -9.97 10.18
C PHE A 355 12.45 -11.26 9.53
N PRO A 356 13.52 -11.87 10.06
CA PRO A 356 14.10 -13.08 9.50
C PRO A 356 13.12 -14.24 9.58
N ILE A 357 13.24 -15.17 8.63
CA ILE A 357 12.40 -16.36 8.60
C ILE A 357 12.67 -17.22 9.84
N ARG A 358 11.61 -17.56 10.57
CA ARG A 358 11.68 -18.31 11.84
C ARG A 358 10.47 -19.20 12.07
N ALA A 359 10.58 -20.10 13.05
CA ALA A 359 9.47 -20.93 13.51
C ALA A 359 8.44 -20.13 14.32
N GLY A 360 7.21 -20.64 14.40
CA GLY A 360 6.11 -20.14 15.19
C GLY A 360 6.44 -20.05 16.69
N THR A 361 5.86 -19.05 17.36
CA THR A 361 6.13 -18.74 18.77
C THR A 361 4.96 -19.10 19.69
N ASP A 362 4.03 -19.89 19.18
CA ASP A 362 2.70 -20.15 19.70
C ASP A 362 2.50 -21.61 20.15
N ALA A 363 3.58 -22.28 20.57
CA ALA A 363 3.53 -23.65 21.12
C ALA A 363 2.63 -23.82 22.37
N GLY A 364 2.26 -22.71 23.02
CA GLY A 364 1.27 -22.73 24.10
C GLY A 364 -0.18 -22.72 23.63
N ASP A 365 -0.43 -22.35 22.37
CA ASP A 365 -1.77 -22.20 21.77
C ASP A 365 -2.03 -23.34 20.76
N VAL A 366 -1.00 -23.83 20.07
CA VAL A 366 -1.08 -24.91 19.08
C VAL A 366 -0.05 -26.01 19.35
N ALA A 367 -0.46 -27.28 19.19
CA ALA A 367 0.40 -28.42 19.48
C ALA A 367 1.58 -28.58 18.49
N GLN A 368 1.39 -28.13 17.25
CA GLN A 368 2.42 -28.15 16.20
C GLN A 368 2.49 -26.78 15.52
N PRO A 369 3.22 -25.82 16.10
CA PRO A 369 3.53 -24.55 15.45
C PRO A 369 4.20 -24.75 14.09
N LEU A 370 4.07 -23.76 13.20
CA LEU A 370 4.84 -23.74 11.96
C LEU A 370 6.34 -23.82 12.25
N THR A 371 7.04 -24.74 11.60
CA THR A 371 8.51 -24.80 11.70
C THR A 371 9.16 -23.75 10.81
N ALA A 372 10.44 -23.44 11.04
CA ALA A 372 11.18 -22.52 10.18
C ALA A 372 11.28 -23.02 8.72
N ALA A 373 11.35 -24.34 8.51
CA ALA A 373 11.37 -24.93 7.17
C ALA A 373 10.03 -24.77 6.45
N GLU A 374 8.91 -24.93 7.17
CA GLU A 374 7.56 -24.70 6.63
C GLU A 374 7.34 -23.21 6.31
N ALA A 375 7.75 -22.31 7.22
CA ALA A 375 7.72 -20.87 6.98
C ALA A 375 8.53 -20.45 5.76
N THR A 376 9.74 -21.02 5.60
CA THR A 376 10.57 -20.82 4.42
C THR A 376 9.85 -21.28 3.15
N ALA A 377 9.23 -22.47 3.18
CA ALA A 377 8.51 -22.99 2.03
C ALA A 377 7.34 -22.14 1.59
N ILE A 378 6.54 -21.66 2.53
CA ILE A 378 5.40 -20.78 2.26
C ILE A 378 5.86 -19.52 1.54
N LEU A 379 6.90 -18.85 2.07
CA LEU A 379 7.41 -17.61 1.50
C LEU A 379 8.06 -17.84 0.12
N GLU A 380 8.82 -18.92 -0.07
CA GLU A 380 9.44 -19.25 -1.35
C GLU A 380 8.43 -19.58 -2.45
N GLU A 381 7.38 -20.33 -2.13
CA GLU A 381 6.34 -20.69 -3.09
C GLU A 381 5.46 -19.49 -3.42
N ALA A 382 5.09 -18.66 -2.44
CA ALA A 382 4.39 -17.40 -2.69
C ALA A 382 5.24 -16.45 -3.56
N PHE A 383 6.54 -16.32 -3.30
CA PHE A 383 7.44 -15.53 -4.14
C PHE A 383 7.55 -16.11 -5.56
N THR A 384 7.48 -17.43 -5.71
CA THR A 384 7.48 -18.09 -7.03
C THR A 384 6.20 -17.80 -7.79
N VAL A 385 5.03 -17.84 -7.14
CA VAL A 385 3.74 -17.46 -7.75
C VAL A 385 3.75 -15.99 -8.16
N MET A 386 4.23 -15.10 -7.28
CA MET A 386 4.43 -13.68 -7.59
C MET A 386 5.33 -13.51 -8.83
N GLY A 387 6.44 -14.24 -8.89
CA GLY A 387 7.37 -14.25 -10.03
C GLY A 387 6.72 -14.58 -11.36
N ARG A 388 5.57 -15.27 -11.37
CA ARG A 388 4.82 -15.65 -12.57
C ARG A 388 3.60 -14.77 -12.84
N ALA A 389 3.09 -14.10 -11.80
CA ALA A 389 1.85 -13.34 -11.85
C ALA A 389 1.96 -12.09 -12.74
N ARG A 390 0.92 -11.84 -13.54
CA ARG A 390 0.71 -10.61 -14.27
C ARG A 390 0.18 -9.53 -13.31
N ALA A 391 0.80 -8.36 -13.36
CA ALA A 391 0.36 -7.19 -12.61
C ALA A 391 -0.96 -6.63 -13.14
N GLN A 392 -1.81 -6.13 -12.25
CA GLN A 392 -3.00 -5.34 -12.59
C GLN A 392 -2.67 -3.86 -12.73
N ILE A 393 -1.86 -3.33 -11.81
CA ILE A 393 -1.70 -1.88 -11.63
C ILE A 393 -0.36 -1.35 -12.15
N ARG A 394 0.37 -2.12 -12.95
CA ARG A 394 1.72 -1.75 -13.39
C ARG A 394 1.79 -1.56 -14.90
N GLN A 395 2.55 -0.56 -15.30
CA GLN A 395 2.92 -0.27 -16.68
C GLN A 395 4.43 -0.56 -16.90
N PRO A 396 4.83 -0.97 -18.13
CA PRO A 396 3.95 -1.35 -19.24
C PRO A 396 3.10 -2.58 -18.91
N LEU A 397 1.99 -2.77 -19.62
CA LEU A 397 1.16 -3.98 -19.52
C LEU A 397 2.02 -5.25 -19.69
N ASP A 398 1.54 -6.36 -19.13
CA ASP A 398 2.27 -7.63 -19.04
C ASP A 398 3.56 -7.56 -18.18
N SER A 399 3.69 -6.55 -17.33
CA SER A 399 4.67 -6.53 -16.25
C SER A 399 4.35 -7.57 -15.16
N ARG A 400 5.39 -8.03 -14.46
CA ARG A 400 5.25 -8.93 -13.29
C ARG A 400 4.66 -8.18 -12.10
N ALA A 401 3.80 -8.87 -11.34
CA ALA A 401 3.30 -8.37 -10.07
C ALA A 401 4.47 -8.12 -9.10
N GLN A 402 4.39 -7.05 -8.33
CA GLN A 402 5.37 -6.69 -7.31
C GLN A 402 4.72 -6.39 -5.97
N VAL A 403 4.88 -7.31 -5.03
CA VAL A 403 4.24 -7.29 -3.72
C VAL A 403 5.24 -7.49 -2.59
N THR A 404 4.80 -7.18 -1.37
CA THR A 404 5.39 -7.67 -0.11
C THR A 404 4.55 -8.84 0.39
N ILE A 405 5.21 -9.87 0.91
CA ILE A 405 4.63 -11.11 1.42
C ILE A 405 5.04 -11.24 2.89
N SER A 406 4.05 -11.31 3.78
CA SER A 406 4.24 -11.45 5.23
C SER A 406 3.60 -12.74 5.73
N LEU A 407 4.29 -13.43 6.63
CA LEU A 407 3.81 -14.64 7.30
C LEU A 407 3.70 -14.40 8.80
N VAL A 408 2.63 -14.85 9.44
CA VAL A 408 2.44 -14.77 10.90
C VAL A 408 2.02 -16.09 11.53
N ASP A 409 2.32 -16.28 12.81
CA ASP A 409 1.73 -17.35 13.64
C ASP A 409 0.33 -16.96 14.17
N THR A 410 -0.29 -17.84 14.96
CA THR A 410 -1.65 -17.60 15.51
C THR A 410 -1.72 -16.45 16.52
N ARG A 411 -0.57 -15.99 17.02
CA ARG A 411 -0.45 -14.83 17.91
C ARG A 411 -0.16 -13.54 17.15
N GLY A 412 -0.18 -13.57 15.82
CA GLY A 412 0.12 -12.42 14.97
C GLY A 412 1.61 -12.07 14.94
N GLN A 413 2.51 -12.96 15.40
CA GLN A 413 3.95 -12.72 15.32
C GLN A 413 4.45 -12.95 13.91
N ALA A 414 5.15 -11.96 13.35
CA ALA A 414 5.82 -12.12 12.07
C ALA A 414 6.82 -13.28 12.13
N LEU A 415 6.68 -14.22 11.20
CA LEU A 415 7.57 -15.37 11.00
C LEU A 415 8.51 -15.18 9.81
N GLY A 416 8.30 -14.13 9.01
CA GLY A 416 9.14 -13.72 7.91
C GLY A 416 8.45 -12.68 7.04
N ILE A 417 9.20 -11.75 6.48
CA ILE A 417 8.71 -10.76 5.51
C ILE A 417 9.70 -10.68 4.35
N VAL A 418 9.22 -10.96 3.14
CA VAL A 418 10.01 -10.84 1.89
C VAL A 418 9.25 -9.99 0.88
N ARG A 419 9.97 -9.27 0.02
CA ARG A 419 9.34 -8.42 -0.99
C ARG A 419 10.06 -8.46 -2.32
N SER A 420 9.33 -8.20 -3.40
CA SER A 420 9.96 -7.90 -4.70
C SER A 420 10.66 -6.53 -4.67
N PRO A 421 11.65 -6.29 -5.55
CA PRO A 421 12.52 -5.11 -5.45
C PRO A 421 11.80 -3.77 -5.45
N ASP A 422 10.74 -3.62 -6.24
CA ASP A 422 10.01 -2.38 -6.48
C ASP A 422 8.53 -2.49 -6.07
N ALA A 423 8.22 -3.37 -5.10
CA ALA A 423 6.90 -3.37 -4.47
C ALA A 423 6.63 -2.01 -3.79
N PRO A 424 5.46 -1.39 -4.01
CA PRO A 424 5.05 -0.19 -3.29
C PRO A 424 5.25 -0.33 -1.78
N ILE A 425 5.77 0.71 -1.11
CA ILE A 425 6.18 0.62 0.30
C ILE A 425 4.99 0.47 1.23
N PHE A 426 3.81 1.02 0.87
CA PHE A 426 2.58 0.85 1.64
C PHE A 426 2.25 -0.63 1.88
N GLY A 427 2.48 -1.47 0.87
CA GLY A 427 2.22 -2.90 0.91
C GLY A 427 3.03 -3.66 1.98
N THR A 428 4.10 -3.06 2.50
CA THR A 428 4.93 -3.68 3.55
C THR A 428 4.14 -3.84 4.85
N ASP A 429 3.58 -2.75 5.39
CA ASP A 429 2.76 -2.77 6.61
C ASP A 429 1.41 -3.45 6.35
N VAL A 430 0.79 -3.17 5.19
CA VAL A 430 -0.50 -3.74 4.79
C VAL A 430 -0.43 -5.27 4.66
N SER A 431 0.61 -5.85 4.05
CA SER A 431 0.73 -7.31 3.94
C SER A 431 0.75 -7.98 5.33
N LEU A 432 1.38 -7.34 6.33
CA LEU A 432 1.41 -7.83 7.69
C LEU A 432 0.06 -7.64 8.40
N GLN A 433 -0.61 -6.49 8.22
CA GLN A 433 -1.97 -6.27 8.71
C GLN A 433 -2.92 -7.33 8.15
N LYS A 434 -2.83 -7.62 6.85
CA LYS A 434 -3.64 -8.63 6.18
C LYS A 434 -3.41 -10.04 6.75
N ALA A 435 -2.15 -10.44 6.91
CA ALA A 435 -1.79 -11.72 7.53
C ALA A 435 -2.38 -11.82 8.95
N ARG A 436 -2.21 -10.78 9.78
CA ARG A 436 -2.76 -10.72 11.14
C ARG A 436 -4.28 -10.76 11.14
N THR A 437 -4.94 -10.13 10.18
CA THR A 437 -6.40 -10.10 10.09
C THR A 437 -6.96 -11.50 9.80
N ALA A 438 -6.43 -12.19 8.78
CA ALA A 438 -6.83 -13.58 8.50
C ALA A 438 -6.55 -14.52 9.68
N ALA A 439 -5.38 -14.39 10.34
CA ALA A 439 -5.08 -15.17 11.54
C ALA A 439 -6.06 -14.86 12.67
N PHE A 440 -6.34 -13.58 12.94
CA PHE A 440 -7.16 -13.13 14.05
C PHE A 440 -8.61 -13.58 13.91
N PHE A 441 -9.28 -13.28 12.79
CA PHE A 441 -10.70 -13.62 12.61
C PHE A 441 -10.96 -15.13 12.46
N SER A 442 -9.94 -15.90 12.10
CA SER A 442 -9.98 -17.37 12.09
C SER A 442 -9.63 -18.00 13.45
N ASN A 443 -9.20 -17.19 14.44
CA ASN A 443 -8.74 -17.67 15.74
C ASN A 443 -9.90 -17.91 16.71
N SER A 444 -9.76 -18.89 17.60
CA SER A 444 -10.71 -19.12 18.70
C SER A 444 -10.77 -17.99 19.73
N HIS A 445 -9.74 -17.15 19.78
CA HIS A 445 -9.63 -16.03 20.71
C HIS A 445 -10.21 -14.72 20.17
N ALA A 446 -10.66 -14.65 18.91
CA ALA A 446 -11.09 -13.38 18.31
C ALA A 446 -12.20 -12.69 19.12
N ALA A 447 -13.26 -13.43 19.46
CA ALA A 447 -14.36 -12.90 20.28
C ALA A 447 -13.89 -12.48 21.67
N SER A 448 -13.07 -13.30 22.36
CA SER A 448 -12.62 -12.98 23.71
C SER A 448 -11.71 -11.76 23.73
N ASP A 449 -10.83 -11.60 22.74
CA ASP A 449 -9.90 -10.49 22.65
C ASP A 449 -10.65 -9.18 22.37
N LEU A 450 -11.65 -9.20 21.47
CA LEU A 450 -12.50 -8.04 21.21
C LEU A 450 -13.36 -7.66 22.41
N LEU A 451 -13.96 -8.64 23.11
CA LEU A 451 -14.78 -8.42 24.31
C LEU A 451 -13.97 -7.88 25.50
N ALA A 452 -12.68 -8.20 25.56
CA ALA A 452 -11.77 -7.76 26.60
C ALA A 452 -11.11 -6.40 26.30
N SER A 453 -11.40 -5.78 25.16
CA SER A 453 -10.95 -4.42 24.87
C SER A 453 -11.54 -3.43 25.87
N SER A 454 -10.78 -2.39 26.24
CA SER A 454 -11.33 -1.30 27.07
C SER A 454 -12.37 -0.45 26.34
N SER A 455 -12.41 -0.51 25.00
CA SER A 455 -13.42 0.16 24.19
C SER A 455 -14.70 -0.66 24.14
N THR A 456 -15.76 -0.12 24.74
CA THR A 456 -17.10 -0.73 24.69
C THR A 456 -17.65 -0.83 23.27
N ASP A 457 -17.25 0.09 22.39
CA ASP A 457 -17.63 0.06 20.98
C ASP A 457 -16.92 -1.08 20.23
N VAL A 458 -15.62 -1.32 20.49
CA VAL A 458 -14.90 -2.49 19.97
C VAL A 458 -15.56 -3.79 20.43
N ALA A 459 -15.87 -3.90 21.73
CA ALA A 459 -16.56 -5.08 22.27
C ALA A 459 -17.95 -5.31 21.64
N ALA A 460 -18.68 -4.24 21.31
CA ALA A 460 -20.02 -4.33 20.70
C ALA A 460 -20.02 -4.98 19.30
N PHE A 461 -18.91 -4.92 18.56
CA PHE A 461 -18.80 -5.56 17.24
C PHE A 461 -18.94 -7.09 17.28
N VAL A 462 -18.62 -7.74 18.42
CA VAL A 462 -18.85 -9.19 18.59
C VAL A 462 -20.33 -9.51 18.58
N GLY A 463 -21.14 -8.73 19.30
CA GLY A 463 -22.60 -8.88 19.30
C GLY A 463 -23.20 -8.63 17.91
N LYS A 464 -22.76 -7.56 17.23
CA LYS A 464 -23.18 -7.24 15.85
C LYS A 464 -22.88 -8.40 14.90
N ALA A 465 -21.68 -8.97 14.95
CA ALA A 465 -21.28 -10.09 14.10
C ALA A 465 -22.12 -11.35 14.36
N ARG A 466 -22.34 -11.73 15.63
CA ARG A 466 -23.13 -12.91 15.99
C ARG A 466 -24.58 -12.80 15.55
N THR A 467 -25.20 -11.64 15.72
CA THR A 467 -26.55 -11.36 15.24
C THR A 467 -26.61 -11.41 13.72
N PHE A 468 -25.69 -10.71 13.04
CA PHE A 468 -25.68 -10.61 11.59
C PHE A 468 -25.45 -11.97 10.89
N LEU A 469 -24.55 -12.78 11.43
CA LEU A 469 -24.25 -14.11 10.89
C LEU A 469 -25.25 -15.18 11.37
N ASN A 470 -26.20 -14.83 12.23
CA ASN A 470 -27.10 -15.76 12.91
C ASN A 470 -26.34 -16.94 13.56
N ASP A 471 -25.20 -16.65 14.19
CA ASP A 471 -24.35 -17.63 14.83
C ASP A 471 -23.86 -17.10 16.19
N PRO A 472 -24.39 -17.58 17.33
CA PRO A 472 -23.95 -17.15 18.66
C PRO A 472 -22.50 -17.55 18.96
N ALA A 473 -21.92 -18.48 18.20
CA ALA A 473 -20.53 -18.90 18.28
C ALA A 473 -19.64 -18.24 17.21
N ALA A 474 -20.11 -17.24 16.45
CA ALA A 474 -19.24 -16.51 15.53
C ALA A 474 -18.00 -15.94 16.25
N LEU A 475 -16.88 -15.89 15.54
CA LEU A 475 -15.57 -15.39 16.02
C LEU A 475 -14.91 -16.28 17.10
N THR A 476 -15.21 -17.58 17.08
CA THR A 476 -14.61 -18.59 17.97
C THR A 476 -13.77 -19.64 17.22
N GLY A 477 -13.31 -19.30 16.02
CA GLY A 477 -12.44 -20.17 15.20
C GLY A 477 -13.15 -21.31 14.47
N ARG A 478 -14.49 -21.31 14.45
CA ARG A 478 -15.31 -22.28 13.71
C ARG A 478 -15.13 -22.18 12.18
N TYR A 479 -14.92 -20.96 11.68
CA TYR A 479 -14.73 -20.70 10.26
C TYR A 479 -13.39 -20.02 10.02
N ALA A 480 -12.81 -20.32 8.86
CA ALA A 480 -11.63 -19.66 8.31
C ALA A 480 -12.06 -18.42 7.53
N PHE A 481 -11.55 -17.26 7.94
CA PHE A 481 -11.80 -15.97 7.31
C PHE A 481 -10.56 -15.48 6.57
N THR A 482 -10.76 -14.96 5.37
CA THR A 482 -9.78 -14.17 4.60
C THR A 482 -10.16 -12.70 4.66
N ASP A 483 -9.26 -11.81 4.25
CA ASP A 483 -9.63 -10.39 4.15
C ASP A 483 -10.62 -10.08 3.05
N ARG A 484 -10.85 -11.00 2.10
CA ARG A 484 -11.99 -10.88 1.18
C ARG A 484 -13.31 -11.03 1.91
N ALA A 485 -13.41 -11.98 2.84
CA ALA A 485 -14.58 -12.16 3.68
C ALA A 485 -14.74 -11.00 4.66
N ASN A 486 -13.66 -10.64 5.36
CA ASN A 486 -13.67 -9.55 6.34
C ASN A 486 -13.95 -8.20 5.68
N GLY A 487 -13.46 -7.99 4.45
CA GLY A 487 -13.75 -6.82 3.64
C GLY A 487 -15.23 -6.73 3.26
N ASN A 488 -15.86 -7.84 2.85
CA ASN A 488 -17.31 -7.87 2.64
C ASN A 488 -18.07 -7.52 3.92
N LEU A 489 -17.70 -8.08 5.07
CA LEU A 489 -18.35 -7.80 6.36
C LEU A 489 -18.08 -6.38 6.90
N SER A 490 -17.16 -5.65 6.28
CA SER A 490 -16.79 -4.27 6.63
C SER A 490 -17.33 -3.23 5.65
N ARG A 491 -18.32 -3.58 4.81
CA ARG A 491 -18.93 -2.63 3.87
C ARG A 491 -20.11 -1.86 4.47
N PRO A 492 -20.27 -0.56 4.16
CA PRO A 492 -21.44 0.22 4.55
C PRO A 492 -22.71 -0.24 3.82
N TYR A 493 -22.55 -0.98 2.72
CA TYR A 493 -23.59 -1.71 2.01
C TYR A 493 -23.19 -3.19 1.92
N PHE A 494 -24.00 -4.10 2.47
CA PHE A 494 -23.77 -5.53 2.36
C PHE A 494 -24.91 -6.23 1.59
N PRO A 495 -24.62 -6.92 0.47
CA PRO A 495 -23.31 -7.10 -0.14
C PRO A 495 -22.82 -5.80 -0.79
N ASP A 496 -21.51 -5.75 -1.05
CA ASP A 496 -20.85 -4.60 -1.67
C ASP A 496 -21.55 -4.19 -2.98
N GLY A 497 -21.71 -2.89 -3.22
CA GLY A 497 -22.42 -2.35 -4.39
C GLY A 497 -23.96 -2.40 -4.33
N GLU A 498 -24.58 -3.07 -3.37
CA GLU A 498 -26.05 -3.09 -3.28
C GLU A 498 -26.61 -2.00 -2.34
N VAL A 499 -27.08 -0.89 -2.90
CA VAL A 499 -27.67 0.23 -2.14
C VAL A 499 -28.99 -0.17 -1.48
N GLY A 500 -29.29 0.43 -0.32
CA GLY A 500 -30.51 0.16 0.44
C GLY A 500 -30.45 -1.13 1.27
N ARG A 501 -29.31 -1.82 1.24
CA ARG A 501 -29.01 -2.97 2.10
C ARG A 501 -28.47 -2.56 3.47
N PRO A 502 -28.55 -3.42 4.49
CA PRO A 502 -27.87 -3.18 5.76
C PRO A 502 -26.34 -3.12 5.57
N ASN A 503 -25.65 -2.45 6.49
CA ASN A 503 -24.20 -2.51 6.54
C ASN A 503 -23.73 -3.87 7.07
N GLY A 504 -22.52 -4.29 6.69
CA GLY A 504 -21.85 -5.43 7.28
C GLY A 504 -21.57 -5.21 8.78
N PRO A 505 -21.44 -6.28 9.58
CA PRO A 505 -21.39 -6.18 11.03
C PRO A 505 -20.16 -5.44 11.55
N PHE A 506 -19.08 -5.38 10.77
CA PHE A 506 -17.85 -4.67 11.10
C PHE A 506 -17.79 -3.26 10.52
N SER A 507 -18.80 -2.84 9.77
CA SER A 507 -18.88 -1.50 9.20
C SER A 507 -19.64 -0.54 10.11
N ARG A 508 -19.37 0.77 9.96
CA ARG A 508 -20.35 1.80 10.31
C ARG A 508 -21.51 1.80 9.29
N PRO A 509 -22.72 2.27 9.67
CA PRO A 509 -23.77 2.56 8.71
C PRO A 509 -23.32 3.62 7.71
N ILE A 510 -23.86 3.61 6.49
CA ILE A 510 -23.49 4.59 5.45
C ILE A 510 -23.63 6.04 5.90
N ALA A 511 -24.63 6.35 6.71
CA ALA A 511 -24.87 7.70 7.23
C ALA A 511 -23.72 8.21 8.15
N GLN A 512 -22.88 7.31 8.66
CA GLN A 512 -21.70 7.61 9.46
C GLN A 512 -20.40 7.26 8.73
N PHE A 513 -20.46 6.74 7.51
CA PHE A 513 -19.27 6.35 6.76
C PHE A 513 -18.64 7.58 6.11
N ASN A 514 -17.33 7.68 6.28
CA ASN A 514 -16.42 8.33 5.34
C ASN A 514 -15.05 7.63 5.47
N PRO A 515 -14.04 7.98 4.67
CA PRO A 515 -12.66 7.47 4.78
C PRO A 515 -12.02 7.48 6.18
N PHE A 516 -12.55 8.23 7.15
CA PHE A 516 -12.05 8.32 8.54
C PHE A 516 -12.86 7.49 9.54
N SER A 517 -13.88 6.75 9.10
CA SER A 517 -14.74 5.93 9.95
C SER A 517 -15.25 4.72 9.17
N THR A 518 -14.49 3.63 9.22
CA THR A 518 -14.77 2.40 8.48
C THR A 518 -15.45 1.34 9.36
N GLY A 519 -15.44 1.48 10.68
CA GLY A 519 -16.07 0.57 11.63
C GLY A 519 -15.06 -0.07 12.56
N LEU A 520 -15.04 -1.41 12.66
CA LEU A 520 -14.14 -2.11 13.60
C LEU A 520 -12.67 -1.77 13.33
N GLN A 521 -12.27 -1.59 12.07
CA GLN A 521 -10.90 -1.21 11.71
C GLN A 521 -10.48 0.13 12.33
N SER A 522 -11.29 1.18 12.16
CA SER A 522 -11.04 2.51 12.72
C SER A 522 -11.20 2.53 14.24
N ALA A 523 -12.24 1.88 14.77
CA ALA A 523 -12.51 1.78 16.21
C ALA A 523 -11.35 1.13 16.99
N LEU A 524 -10.68 0.16 16.38
CA LEU A 524 -9.53 -0.54 16.97
C LEU A 524 -8.28 0.34 17.14
N VAL A 525 -8.16 1.45 16.41
CA VAL A 525 -6.91 2.23 16.35
C VAL A 525 -7.08 3.71 16.68
N VAL A 526 -8.31 4.22 16.77
CA VAL A 526 -8.58 5.64 17.04
C VAL A 526 -7.98 6.13 18.37
N GLY A 527 -7.97 5.29 19.41
CA GLY A 527 -7.34 5.61 20.69
C GLY A 527 -5.82 5.78 20.57
N ASP A 528 -5.16 4.92 19.77
CA ASP A 528 -3.73 5.01 19.51
C ASP A 528 -3.37 6.26 18.70
N LEU A 529 -4.20 6.61 17.71
CA LEU A 529 -4.07 7.83 16.91
C LEU A 529 -4.21 9.08 17.79
N ALA A 530 -5.21 9.11 18.68
CA ALA A 530 -5.40 10.22 19.62
C ALA A 530 -4.20 10.37 20.57
N ALA A 531 -3.70 9.26 21.13
CA ALA A 531 -2.51 9.27 21.99
C ALA A 531 -1.26 9.76 21.24
N HIS A 532 -1.08 9.33 19.98
CA HIS A 532 0.00 9.79 19.14
C HIS A 532 -0.09 11.29 18.84
N LEU A 533 -1.27 11.80 18.50
CA LEU A 533 -1.47 13.23 18.25
C LEU A 533 -1.24 14.09 19.49
N ALA A 534 -1.62 13.60 20.68
CA ALA A 534 -1.28 14.26 21.94
C ALA A 534 0.25 14.35 22.12
N TYR A 535 1.01 13.32 21.73
CA TYR A 535 2.47 13.37 21.74
C TYR A 535 3.04 14.36 20.73
N VAL A 536 2.59 14.34 19.48
CA VAL A 536 3.07 15.22 18.40
C VAL A 536 2.83 16.69 18.74
N THR A 537 1.68 17.01 19.33
CA THR A 537 1.32 18.37 19.76
C THR A 537 1.99 18.82 21.07
N GLY A 538 2.67 17.91 21.76
CA GLY A 538 3.27 18.18 23.08
C GLY A 538 2.29 18.14 24.25
N ALA A 539 1.00 17.85 24.01
CA ALA A 539 0.00 17.64 25.06
C ALA A 539 0.30 16.40 25.94
N SER A 540 1.05 15.42 25.40
CA SER A 540 1.59 14.28 26.14
C SER A 540 3.11 14.21 26.00
N ALA A 541 3.81 13.87 27.09
CA ALA A 541 5.24 13.59 27.04
C ALA A 541 5.55 12.26 26.33
N SER A 542 4.64 11.29 26.43
CA SER A 542 4.79 9.92 25.92
C SER A 542 3.99 9.70 24.65
N ASP A 543 4.61 9.00 23.70
CA ASP A 543 3.99 8.57 22.45
C ASP A 543 3.10 7.33 22.65
N THR A 544 2.25 7.02 21.67
CA THR A 544 1.51 5.76 21.63
C THR A 544 2.47 4.57 21.67
N PRO A 545 2.14 3.45 22.36
CA PRO A 545 2.94 2.23 22.33
C PRO A 545 3.21 1.73 20.90
N GLN A 546 4.29 0.97 20.72
CA GLN A 546 4.58 0.28 19.44
C GLN A 546 3.76 -1.01 19.34
N ARG A 547 2.45 -0.84 19.48
CA ARG A 547 1.41 -1.85 19.45
C ARG A 547 0.10 -1.15 19.19
N CYS A 548 -0.50 -1.38 18.03
CA CYS A 548 -1.87 -0.95 17.79
C CYS A 548 -2.85 -1.88 18.50
N SER A 549 -3.98 -1.26 18.83
CA SER A 549 -5.18 -1.80 19.44
C SER A 549 -5.05 -2.21 20.89
N ASP A 550 -6.00 -1.74 21.68
CA ASP A 550 -6.15 -2.10 23.08
C ASP A 550 -6.96 -3.39 23.24
N VAL A 551 -6.54 -4.43 22.50
CA VAL A 551 -6.95 -5.82 22.73
C VAL A 551 -5.88 -6.51 23.59
N PRO A 552 -6.22 -7.58 24.33
CA PRO A 552 -5.30 -8.23 25.26
C PRO A 552 -3.98 -8.66 24.64
N THR A 553 -2.92 -8.60 25.44
CA THR A 553 -1.60 -9.07 25.02
C THR A 553 -1.32 -10.49 25.49
N VAL A 554 -0.72 -11.31 24.62
CA VAL A 554 -0.06 -12.57 24.91
C VAL A 554 1.44 -12.37 24.70
N SER A 555 2.27 -12.59 25.73
CA SER A 555 3.72 -12.37 25.66
C SER A 555 4.11 -10.95 25.22
N ASN A 556 3.48 -9.92 25.81
CA ASN A 556 3.68 -8.48 25.55
C ASN A 556 3.27 -7.97 24.16
N ARG A 557 2.59 -8.80 23.37
CA ARG A 557 2.09 -8.46 22.04
C ARG A 557 0.64 -8.89 21.89
N ASN A 558 -0.14 -8.22 21.06
CA ASN A 558 -1.48 -8.65 20.71
C ASN A 558 -1.51 -9.23 19.28
N ARG A 559 -2.65 -9.79 18.89
CA ARG A 559 -2.82 -10.51 17.62
C ARG A 559 -2.95 -9.59 16.40
N VAL A 560 -3.23 -8.30 16.61
CA VAL A 560 -3.47 -7.28 15.58
C VAL A 560 -2.53 -6.09 15.81
N GLN A 561 -1.24 -6.39 16.06
CA GLN A 561 -0.24 -5.46 16.61
C GLN A 561 0.05 -4.22 15.73
N ASN A 562 -0.39 -4.22 14.47
CA ASN A 562 -0.37 -3.05 13.58
C ASN A 562 -1.75 -2.70 13.02
N GLY A 563 -2.84 -3.12 13.67
CA GLY A 563 -4.21 -2.97 13.21
C GLY A 563 -4.68 -4.14 12.33
N ILE A 564 -5.84 -3.95 11.70
CA ILE A 564 -6.44 -4.91 10.76
C ILE A 564 -6.59 -4.28 9.37
N GLN A 565 -6.74 -5.12 8.34
CA GLN A 565 -7.06 -4.68 6.98
C GLN A 565 -8.34 -5.32 6.45
N ILE A 566 -9.11 -4.55 5.68
CA ILE A 566 -10.47 -4.90 5.24
C ILE A 566 -10.60 -4.96 3.71
N PHE A 567 -9.53 -5.36 3.01
CA PHE A 567 -9.56 -5.68 1.58
C PHE A 567 -8.68 -6.90 1.27
N PRO A 568 -8.94 -7.63 0.16
CA PRO A 568 -8.37 -8.95 -0.10
C PRO A 568 -6.84 -8.99 -0.16
N GLY A 569 -6.28 -10.19 0.04
CA GLY A 569 -4.84 -10.46 -0.04
C GLY A 569 -4.28 -11.32 1.09
N SER A 570 -5.10 -12.13 1.77
CA SER A 570 -4.63 -13.00 2.85
C SER A 570 -5.40 -14.30 2.95
N VAL A 571 -4.71 -15.34 3.44
CA VAL A 571 -5.33 -16.63 3.74
C VAL A 571 -4.79 -17.22 5.05
N PRO A 572 -5.66 -17.82 5.88
CA PRO A 572 -5.25 -18.51 7.09
C PRO A 572 -4.66 -19.89 6.76
N ILE A 573 -3.69 -20.32 7.56
CA ILE A 573 -2.94 -21.57 7.40
C ILE A 573 -3.44 -22.60 8.40
N TYR A 574 -3.74 -23.81 7.93
CA TYR A 574 -4.31 -24.88 8.75
C TYR A 574 -3.48 -26.16 8.71
N ARG A 575 -3.43 -26.84 9.85
CA ARG A 575 -3.03 -28.24 10.00
C ARG A 575 -4.27 -29.05 10.34
N GLY A 576 -4.83 -29.73 9.34
CA GLY A 576 -6.19 -30.31 9.48
C GLY A 576 -7.21 -29.19 9.72
N ASN A 577 -7.89 -29.23 10.87
CA ASN A 577 -8.85 -28.18 11.29
C ASN A 577 -8.27 -27.18 12.30
N VAL A 578 -6.97 -27.24 12.59
CA VAL A 578 -6.30 -26.35 13.55
C VAL A 578 -5.62 -25.22 12.80
N LEU A 579 -5.99 -23.97 13.11
CA LEU A 579 -5.28 -22.78 12.65
C LEU A 579 -3.85 -22.78 13.20
N VAL A 580 -2.84 -22.54 12.35
CA VAL A 580 -1.42 -22.48 12.75
C VAL A 580 -0.69 -21.22 12.28
N GLY A 581 -1.40 -20.30 11.61
CA GLY A 581 -0.85 -19.03 11.16
C GLY A 581 -1.65 -18.41 10.03
N ALA A 582 -1.09 -17.42 9.35
CA ALA A 582 -1.65 -16.85 8.12
C ALA A 582 -0.58 -16.18 7.26
N ILE A 583 -0.82 -16.13 5.95
CA ILE A 583 -0.03 -15.36 4.99
C ILE A 583 -0.83 -14.17 4.49
N GLY A 584 -0.18 -13.03 4.32
CA GLY A 584 -0.73 -11.82 3.74
C GLY A 584 0.18 -11.24 2.66
N VAL A 585 -0.42 -10.66 1.63
CA VAL A 585 0.23 -10.18 0.42
C VAL A 585 -0.31 -8.79 0.08
N SER A 586 0.56 -7.85 -0.26
CA SER A 586 0.13 -6.53 -0.72
C SER A 586 1.15 -5.83 -1.61
N GLY A 587 0.66 -5.23 -2.69
CA GLY A 587 1.42 -4.31 -3.54
C GLY A 587 0.95 -4.23 -4.99
N ASP A 588 0.02 -5.09 -5.41
CA ASP A 588 -0.58 -5.07 -6.74
C ASP A 588 -2.13 -5.10 -6.62
N GLY A 589 -2.85 -5.54 -7.66
CA GLY A 589 -4.30 -5.72 -7.59
C GLY A 589 -4.72 -6.75 -6.52
N ILE A 590 -5.87 -6.52 -5.91
CA ILE A 590 -6.37 -7.33 -4.77
C ILE A 590 -6.59 -8.81 -5.12
N ASP A 591 -6.86 -9.12 -6.39
CA ASP A 591 -6.99 -10.50 -6.86
C ASP A 591 -5.63 -11.17 -7.08
N GLN A 592 -4.61 -10.40 -7.52
CA GLN A 592 -3.22 -10.86 -7.57
C GLN A 592 -2.72 -11.17 -6.16
N ASP A 593 -2.99 -10.29 -5.19
CA ASP A 593 -2.61 -10.49 -3.79
C ASP A 593 -3.22 -11.79 -3.22
N ASP A 594 -4.52 -12.02 -3.42
CA ASP A 594 -5.21 -13.25 -2.99
C ASP A 594 -4.59 -14.49 -3.63
N MET A 595 -4.41 -14.47 -4.96
CA MET A 595 -3.86 -15.59 -5.70
C MET A 595 -2.44 -15.95 -5.23
N ILE A 596 -1.58 -14.94 -5.03
CA ILE A 596 -0.19 -15.15 -4.60
C ILE A 596 -0.17 -15.82 -3.23
N GLY A 597 -0.99 -15.35 -2.28
CA GLY A 597 -1.08 -15.94 -0.95
C GLY A 597 -1.65 -17.36 -0.98
N PHE A 598 -2.77 -17.56 -1.66
CA PHE A 598 -3.51 -18.84 -1.69
C PHE A 598 -2.79 -19.95 -2.44
N LEU A 599 -2.25 -19.66 -3.64
CA LEU A 599 -1.48 -20.65 -4.40
C LEU A 599 -0.09 -20.88 -3.80
N GLY A 600 0.53 -19.83 -3.26
CA GLY A 600 1.81 -19.98 -2.55
C GLY A 600 1.68 -20.94 -1.37
N LEU A 601 0.63 -20.77 -0.56
CA LEU A 601 0.33 -21.68 0.54
C LEU A 601 0.00 -23.10 0.06
N HIS A 602 -0.82 -23.25 -0.98
CA HIS A 602 -1.13 -24.55 -1.55
C HIS A 602 0.13 -25.29 -2.02
N ASN A 603 0.97 -24.64 -2.81
CA ASN A 603 2.20 -25.21 -3.36
C ASN A 603 3.18 -25.58 -2.24
N ALA A 604 3.28 -24.76 -1.19
CA ALA A 604 4.12 -25.07 -0.03
C ALA A 604 3.62 -26.32 0.69
N GLY A 605 2.31 -26.42 0.95
CA GLY A 605 1.70 -27.61 1.53
C GLY A 605 1.92 -28.88 0.69
N ALA A 606 1.83 -28.77 -0.64
CA ALA A 606 2.16 -29.86 -1.55
C ALA A 606 3.65 -30.24 -1.53
N ARG A 607 4.54 -29.27 -1.32
CA ARG A 607 6.00 -29.45 -1.31
C ARG A 607 6.52 -30.11 -0.04
N VAL A 608 6.02 -29.71 1.13
CA VAL A 608 6.56 -30.17 2.43
C VAL A 608 5.59 -31.02 3.25
N GLY A 609 4.29 -30.96 2.97
CA GLY A 609 3.24 -31.73 3.66
C GLY A 609 2.85 -31.19 5.04
N GLY A 610 1.72 -31.66 5.56
CA GLY A 610 1.30 -31.44 6.96
C GLY A 610 0.55 -30.14 7.27
N PHE A 611 0.43 -29.20 6.32
CA PHE A 611 -0.40 -28.00 6.44
C PHE A 611 -0.90 -27.56 5.05
N GLY A 612 -1.81 -26.59 5.01
CA GLY A 612 -2.24 -25.97 3.77
C GLY A 612 -3.32 -24.91 3.98
N ASN A 613 -4.07 -24.62 2.91
CA ASN A 613 -5.28 -23.81 2.98
C ASN A 613 -6.30 -24.43 3.94
N ALA A 614 -7.20 -23.61 4.47
CA ALA A 614 -8.30 -24.12 5.29
C ALA A 614 -9.12 -25.18 4.54
N PRO A 615 -9.58 -26.26 5.21
CA PRO A 615 -10.52 -27.20 4.62
C PRO A 615 -11.78 -26.50 4.10
N ALA A 616 -12.23 -26.86 2.89
CA ALA A 616 -13.37 -26.21 2.25
C ALA A 616 -14.63 -26.15 3.13
N ALA A 617 -14.88 -27.19 3.94
CA ALA A 617 -16.03 -27.28 4.83
C ALA A 617 -16.06 -26.24 5.97
N ILE A 618 -14.94 -25.56 6.25
CA ILE A 618 -14.86 -24.54 7.31
C ILE A 618 -14.55 -23.15 6.76
N ARG A 619 -14.54 -22.95 5.44
CA ARG A 619 -14.25 -21.64 4.84
C ARG A 619 -15.42 -20.68 5.02
N SER A 620 -15.14 -19.38 5.02
CA SER A 620 -16.17 -18.33 5.06
C SER A 620 -17.17 -18.45 3.92
N ASP A 621 -16.80 -19.01 2.77
CA ASP A 621 -17.73 -19.28 1.65
C ASP A 621 -18.79 -20.36 1.93
N GLN A 622 -18.76 -21.01 3.10
CA GLN A 622 -19.84 -21.84 3.62
C GLN A 622 -20.90 -21.04 4.38
N ILE A 623 -20.61 -19.78 4.72
CA ILE A 623 -21.53 -18.89 5.44
C ILE A 623 -22.46 -18.21 4.43
N VAL A 624 -23.77 -18.38 4.67
CA VAL A 624 -24.83 -17.69 3.95
C VAL A 624 -25.56 -16.77 4.93
N VAL A 625 -25.57 -15.47 4.61
CA VAL A 625 -26.24 -14.43 5.39
C VAL A 625 -27.63 -14.22 4.82
N ASP A 626 -28.64 -14.38 5.66
CA ASP A 626 -30.04 -14.09 5.34
C ASP A 626 -30.34 -12.62 5.63
N LEU A 627 -30.68 -11.86 4.58
CA LEU A 627 -31.07 -10.45 4.65
C LEU A 627 -32.60 -10.27 4.71
N GLY A 628 -33.36 -11.35 4.88
CA GLY A 628 -34.82 -11.41 4.89
C GLY A 628 -35.46 -11.42 3.50
N ASN A 629 -34.84 -10.76 2.52
CA ASN A 629 -35.29 -10.72 1.12
C ASN A 629 -34.24 -11.26 0.12
N ALA A 630 -33.06 -11.63 0.59
CA ALA A 630 -31.98 -12.20 -0.21
C ALA A 630 -31.04 -13.03 0.68
N ASN A 631 -30.40 -14.04 0.09
CA ASN A 631 -29.35 -14.81 0.73
C ASN A 631 -28.01 -14.51 0.06
N VAL A 632 -27.03 -14.09 0.86
CA VAL A 632 -25.71 -13.67 0.37
C VAL A 632 -24.66 -14.60 0.95
N ARG A 633 -23.92 -15.28 0.06
CA ARG A 633 -22.79 -16.12 0.46
C ARG A 633 -21.55 -15.24 0.59
N LEU A 634 -20.82 -15.40 1.71
CA LEU A 634 -19.52 -14.72 1.84
C LEU A 634 -18.51 -15.28 0.84
N ARG A 635 -17.48 -14.49 0.55
CA ARG A 635 -16.40 -14.89 -0.35
C ARG A 635 -15.23 -15.45 0.46
N TYR A 636 -14.35 -16.23 -0.19
CA TYR A 636 -13.10 -16.73 0.41
C TYR A 636 -11.87 -16.19 -0.31
N VAL A 637 -11.63 -16.56 -1.56
CA VAL A 637 -10.56 -15.98 -2.40
C VAL A 637 -11.07 -15.70 -3.81
N ASN A 638 -10.42 -14.79 -4.52
CA ASN A 638 -10.61 -14.62 -5.95
C ASN A 638 -9.26 -14.56 -6.66
N CYS A 639 -9.17 -15.13 -7.85
CA CYS A 639 -7.94 -15.15 -8.64
C CYS A 639 -8.20 -14.53 -10.01
N PRO A 640 -7.24 -13.75 -10.54
CA PRO A 640 -7.47 -12.95 -11.73
C PRO A 640 -7.61 -13.83 -12.97
N PHE A 641 -8.35 -13.33 -13.96
CA PHE A 641 -8.35 -13.91 -15.30
C PHE A 641 -6.99 -13.72 -15.96
N ALA A 642 -6.55 -14.73 -16.73
CA ALA A 642 -5.19 -14.79 -17.28
C ALA A 642 -4.16 -14.37 -16.21
N PRO A 643 -3.96 -15.16 -15.15
CA PRO A 643 -3.16 -14.75 -14.00
C PRO A 643 -1.65 -14.72 -14.28
N PHE A 644 -1.17 -15.55 -15.21
CA PHE A 644 0.27 -15.78 -15.38
C PHE A 644 0.81 -15.25 -16.71
N LEU A 645 2.05 -14.78 -16.69
CA LEU A 645 2.78 -14.32 -17.87
C LEU A 645 3.43 -15.45 -18.66
N ASP A 646 3.64 -16.60 -18.01
CA ASP A 646 4.34 -17.76 -18.55
C ASP A 646 3.40 -18.94 -18.86
N SER A 647 2.09 -18.77 -18.72
CA SER A 647 1.08 -19.82 -18.94
C SER A 647 -0.27 -19.24 -19.34
N GLY A 648 -1.02 -19.99 -20.15
CA GLY A 648 -2.42 -19.70 -20.50
C GLY A 648 -3.45 -20.24 -19.51
N SER A 649 -3.03 -20.86 -18.39
CA SER A 649 -3.93 -21.42 -17.37
C SER A 649 -4.95 -20.40 -16.86
N GLN A 650 -6.19 -20.86 -16.63
CA GLN A 650 -7.30 -20.07 -16.10
C GLN A 650 -7.86 -20.74 -14.85
N ASN A 651 -8.65 -20.00 -14.05
CA ASN A 651 -9.32 -20.53 -12.85
C ASN A 651 -8.35 -21.28 -11.91
N VAL A 652 -7.15 -20.74 -11.75
CA VAL A 652 -6.01 -21.42 -11.12
C VAL A 652 -6.22 -21.75 -9.64
N CYS A 653 -7.21 -21.13 -9.00
CA CYS A 653 -7.58 -21.34 -7.61
C CYS A 653 -8.81 -22.27 -7.44
N ALA A 654 -9.45 -22.68 -8.53
CA ALA A 654 -10.64 -23.51 -8.48
C ALA A 654 -10.30 -24.94 -8.03
N GLY A 655 -11.07 -25.46 -7.06
CA GLY A 655 -10.91 -26.83 -6.55
C GLY A 655 -9.83 -27.01 -5.49
N LEU A 656 -9.17 -25.93 -5.04
CA LEU A 656 -8.14 -25.94 -4.00
C LEU A 656 -8.68 -25.54 -2.63
#